data_AF-A0AB36W5G2-F1
#
_entry.id   AF-A0AB36W5G2-F1
#
_cell.length_a   1.000
_cell.length_b   1.000
_cell.length_c   1.000
_cell.angle_alpha   90.00
_cell.angle_beta   90.00
_cell.angle_gamma   90.00
#
_symmetry.space_group_name_H-M   'P 1'
#
loop_
_entity.id
_entity.type
_entity.pdbx_description
1 polymer ?
#
loop_
_entity_poly.entity_id
_entity_poly.type
_entity_poly.pdbx_seq_one_letter_code
_entity_poly.pdbx_strand_id
1 'polypeptide(L)'
;MSIRSQPLQPLNNGVLNKATNLTPVKTSRRKEYDLYHNQNYHRDNQQQQHNIQAHVHHQVHHVPSNLEAHAHQQQEKPKKKKEKLSALCKTPPSIVRTRSGIDYRRGNFLGEGGFARCFQMRDASGKIYAAKTVAKASIKNEKTKTKLLSEIKIHKSLKHFNIVNFVDCFEDDVNVYILLEICPNQSLMELLKTRKRVSEPEVRYFMVQIIGAVKYLHSRRVIHRDLKLGNIFFDPDMNLKIGDFGLASVLPSVDSRKYTICGTPNYIAPEVLGGKTTGHSFEVDIWAIGIMMYALLIGKPPFQAKDVNVIYERIKKTDYTFPPDKKISDEAKQLIQDLLSLNPLNRPSIHEILDYPWFKGPFPSKTTEDALTATPHGMGELSRAQSALNFANAKTRAGIYTPKSKNPVEILKSDLQSDQPRTVLPQSLSPGDTRLKYQEISVPTNLMSAPRSTMRKFNFHSKFNKTIPKLDLCLQETANTIRRLMEVTRERTMSDLDVRELPTCENPTLISKWVDYSNKYGFSYQLNNDDIGVLFNDENTILKLHDSESFFELIYHENEGWACIESSVSNPPTQAKRQLEIVDFFAKYMNTNLSKVSENESRKEVVFLRRYTRNSDYIMFEMTNGNFQFNFKDHHKLCISKNGLAVSHVSPNRVIQTHPLVLVLKQGNFPSTEVPHCLEKIAMIEKAMRDKIPK
;
A
#
# COMPACT_ATOMS: atom_id res chain seq x y z
N MET A 1 -12.20 -51.25 37.75
CA MET A 1 -13.29 -52.25 37.60
C MET A 1 -14.20 -51.73 36.49
N SER A 2 -14.37 -52.42 35.35
CA SER A 2 -15.37 -53.48 35.10
C SER A 2 -16.80 -53.05 35.47
N ILE A 3 -17.86 -53.24 34.65
CA ILE A 3 -18.03 -53.97 33.37
C ILE A 3 -19.28 -53.43 32.59
N ARG A 4 -19.49 -53.98 31.38
CA ARG A 4 -20.67 -53.98 30.44
C ARG A 4 -22.08 -54.00 31.12
N SER A 5 -23.25 -53.85 30.46
CA SER A 5 -23.66 -54.23 29.09
C SER A 5 -25.00 -53.59 28.60
N GLN A 6 -25.19 -53.65 27.27
CA GLN A 6 -26.43 -53.68 26.44
C GLN A 6 -27.52 -54.71 26.86
N PRO A 7 -28.64 -54.94 26.10
CA PRO A 7 -29.51 -54.07 25.25
C PRO A 7 -31.04 -54.36 25.47
N LEU A 8 -31.94 -53.86 24.59
CA LEU A 8 -33.14 -54.59 24.10
C LEU A 8 -33.78 -53.94 22.84
N GLN A 9 -34.21 -54.77 21.88
CA GLN A 9 -35.23 -54.51 20.84
C GLN A 9 -36.37 -55.56 21.06
N PRO A 10 -37.32 -55.88 20.13
CA PRO A 10 -37.83 -55.21 18.92
C PRO A 10 -39.39 -55.15 18.89
N LEU A 11 -39.98 -54.69 17.76
CA LEU A 11 -41.18 -55.33 17.17
C LEU A 11 -41.33 -54.96 15.68
N ASN A 12 -41.98 -55.82 14.90
CA ASN A 12 -41.95 -55.90 13.44
C ASN A 12 -43.32 -56.36 12.85
N ASN A 13 -43.46 -56.40 11.51
CA ASN A 13 -44.61 -56.78 10.63
C ASN A 13 -45.27 -55.54 9.96
N GLY A 14 -45.72 -55.48 8.69
CA GLY A 14 -45.82 -56.36 7.51
C GLY A 14 -46.75 -55.65 6.47
N VAL A 15 -47.02 -56.05 5.21
CA VAL A 15 -46.66 -57.17 4.29
C VAL A 15 -46.69 -56.61 2.82
N LEU A 16 -46.21 -57.39 1.83
CA LEU A 16 -46.12 -57.10 0.38
C LEU A 16 -47.43 -56.69 -0.34
N ASN A 17 -47.29 -56.01 -1.50
CA ASN A 17 -47.88 -56.52 -2.76
C ASN A 17 -47.20 -56.03 -4.07
N LYS A 18 -47.60 -56.61 -5.21
CA LYS A 18 -46.80 -56.75 -6.47
C LYS A 18 -47.00 -55.69 -7.58
N ALA A 19 -45.90 -55.48 -8.31
CA ALA A 19 -45.70 -55.15 -9.73
C ALA A 19 -46.87 -54.81 -10.69
N THR A 20 -46.63 -53.79 -11.54
CA THR A 20 -47.06 -53.75 -12.96
C THR A 20 -45.98 -53.11 -13.85
N ASN A 21 -45.77 -53.68 -15.04
CA ASN A 21 -44.92 -53.11 -16.11
C ASN A 21 -45.70 -52.04 -16.90
N LEU A 22 -45.02 -51.03 -17.44
CA LEU A 22 -45.39 -50.41 -18.72
C LEU A 22 -44.14 -49.87 -19.45
N THR A 23 -44.10 -50.07 -20.77
CA THR A 23 -42.94 -49.85 -21.66
C THR A 23 -42.84 -48.42 -22.21
N PRO A 24 -41.63 -47.88 -22.44
CA PRO A 24 -41.44 -46.68 -23.27
C PRO A 24 -41.33 -47.03 -24.77
N VAL A 25 -42.08 -46.31 -25.62
CA VAL A 25 -42.00 -46.44 -27.08
C VAL A 25 -40.80 -45.67 -27.64
N LYS A 26 -40.07 -46.29 -28.57
CA LYS A 26 -38.89 -45.73 -29.25
C LYS A 26 -39.28 -44.89 -30.48
N THR A 27 -38.59 -43.77 -30.67
CA THR A 27 -38.02 -43.34 -31.98
C THR A 27 -36.83 -42.39 -31.68
N SER A 28 -35.57 -42.85 -31.75
CA SER A 28 -34.76 -43.14 -32.96
C SER A 28 -34.32 -41.90 -33.75
N ARG A 29 -33.09 -41.41 -33.50
CA ARG A 29 -32.03 -41.16 -34.51
C ARG A 29 -30.75 -40.58 -33.89
N ARG A 30 -29.75 -41.44 -33.64
CA ARG A 30 -28.31 -41.13 -33.75
C ARG A 30 -27.53 -42.44 -33.82
N LYS A 31 -26.85 -42.69 -34.94
CA LYS A 31 -25.72 -43.63 -35.04
C LYS A 31 -24.45 -42.85 -34.60
N GLU A 32 -23.50 -43.40 -33.83
CA GLU A 32 -22.52 -44.45 -34.20
C GLU A 32 -21.63 -43.98 -35.37
N TYR A 33 -20.28 -43.97 -35.32
CA TYR A 33 -19.30 -44.77 -34.54
C TYR A 33 -18.00 -44.01 -34.18
N ASP A 34 -17.27 -44.54 -33.18
CA ASP A 34 -15.80 -44.67 -33.00
C ASP A 34 -14.82 -43.47 -33.11
N LEU A 35 -13.88 -43.27 -32.18
CA LEU A 35 -12.75 -44.09 -31.66
C LEU A 35 -11.53 -44.14 -32.60
N TYR A 36 -10.34 -44.01 -31.99
CA TYR A 36 -8.99 -43.95 -32.59
C TYR A 36 -8.67 -42.72 -33.47
N HIS A 37 -7.88 -41.78 -32.92
CA HIS A 37 -6.60 -41.33 -33.50
C HIS A 37 -5.84 -40.44 -32.50
N ASN A 38 -4.77 -40.97 -31.90
CA ASN A 38 -3.78 -40.18 -31.17
C ASN A 38 -2.42 -40.90 -31.19
N GLN A 39 -1.65 -40.72 -32.27
CA GLN A 39 -0.22 -41.01 -32.37
C GLN A 39 0.35 -40.37 -33.64
N ASN A 40 1.67 -40.14 -33.66
CA ASN A 40 2.49 -39.72 -34.81
C ASN A 40 2.34 -38.27 -35.31
N TYR A 41 2.96 -37.31 -34.59
CA TYR A 41 3.45 -36.05 -35.16
C TYR A 41 4.81 -35.63 -34.59
N HIS A 42 5.80 -36.53 -34.68
CA HIS A 42 7.22 -36.23 -34.58
C HIS A 42 8.01 -37.32 -35.32
N ARG A 43 9.00 -36.90 -36.14
CA ARG A 43 9.52 -37.60 -37.35
C ARG A 43 8.54 -37.45 -38.53
N ASP A 44 8.92 -37.02 -39.74
CA ASP A 44 10.26 -36.69 -40.27
C ASP A 44 10.25 -35.39 -41.09
N ASN A 45 11.38 -34.69 -41.12
CA ASN A 45 11.68 -33.68 -42.15
C ASN A 45 13.18 -33.33 -42.17
N GLN A 46 13.98 -34.29 -42.65
CA GLN A 46 15.28 -34.06 -43.29
C GLN A 46 15.30 -34.88 -44.58
N GLN A 47 15.97 -34.34 -45.62
CA GLN A 47 16.05 -34.87 -46.99
C GLN A 47 14.70 -34.79 -47.75
N GLN A 48 14.57 -34.14 -48.90
CA GLN A 48 15.48 -34.14 -50.06
C GLN A 48 15.50 -32.79 -50.83
N GLN A 49 16.56 -32.59 -51.62
CA GLN A 49 16.74 -31.52 -52.62
C GLN A 49 16.65 -32.10 -54.05
N HIS A 50 16.52 -31.22 -55.05
CA HIS A 50 16.48 -31.49 -56.50
C HIS A 50 15.16 -32.18 -56.98
N ASN A 51 14.55 -31.91 -58.15
CA ASN A 51 14.75 -30.97 -59.29
C ASN A 51 13.38 -30.90 -60.07
N ILE A 52 13.10 -30.15 -61.16
CA ILE A 52 13.91 -29.38 -62.14
C ILE A 52 13.18 -28.12 -62.69
N GLN A 53 13.41 -27.76 -63.98
CA GLN A 53 12.92 -26.67 -64.84
C GLN A 53 11.40 -26.83 -65.28
N ALA A 54 10.71 -25.98 -66.06
CA ALA A 54 11.09 -24.99 -67.08
C ALA A 54 9.94 -23.99 -67.47
N HIS A 55 10.24 -23.04 -68.40
CA HIS A 55 9.35 -22.15 -69.20
C HIS A 55 8.71 -20.94 -68.45
N VAL A 56 8.97 -19.63 -68.72
CA VAL A 56 9.42 -18.79 -69.86
C VAL A 56 8.30 -18.20 -70.74
N HIS A 57 7.91 -16.93 -70.50
CA HIS A 57 7.92 -15.84 -71.52
C HIS A 57 7.61 -14.42 -70.97
N HIS A 58 8.40 -13.44 -71.47
CA HIS A 58 8.15 -12.00 -71.78
C HIS A 58 7.25 -11.09 -70.89
N GLN A 59 7.50 -9.78 -70.76
CA GLN A 59 7.94 -8.79 -71.77
C GLN A 59 8.86 -7.68 -71.20
N VAL A 60 9.44 -6.84 -72.07
CA VAL A 60 10.52 -5.86 -71.80
C VAL A 60 10.10 -4.44 -72.21
N HIS A 61 10.59 -3.38 -71.54
CA HIS A 61 10.89 -2.09 -72.18
C HIS A 61 12.06 -1.34 -71.48
N HIS A 62 12.86 -0.62 -72.29
CA HIS A 62 14.13 0.08 -71.98
C HIS A 62 13.93 1.43 -71.21
N VAL A 63 14.80 1.91 -70.28
CA VAL A 63 16.21 2.44 -70.39
C VAL A 63 16.25 3.74 -71.22
N PRO A 64 17.06 4.82 -70.95
CA PRO A 64 18.32 4.98 -70.16
C PRO A 64 18.20 5.94 -68.91
N SER A 65 19.23 6.43 -68.18
CA SER A 65 20.70 6.18 -68.03
C SER A 65 21.31 6.88 -66.78
N ASN A 66 22.51 6.44 -66.35
CA ASN A 66 23.64 7.15 -65.71
C ASN A 66 23.47 8.01 -64.43
N LEU A 67 24.05 7.52 -63.33
CA LEU A 67 25.34 8.03 -62.80
C LEU A 67 25.93 7.03 -61.79
N GLU A 68 27.23 6.75 -61.89
CA GLU A 68 27.93 5.77 -61.05
C GLU A 68 28.50 6.40 -59.77
N ALA A 69 28.36 5.70 -58.64
CA ALA A 69 29.22 5.88 -57.47
C ALA A 69 29.29 4.58 -56.65
N HIS A 70 30.49 4.17 -56.25
CA HIS A 70 30.76 2.85 -55.65
C HIS A 70 30.03 2.60 -54.32
N ALA A 71 29.35 1.46 -54.21
CA ALA A 71 28.85 0.93 -52.94
C ALA A 71 29.60 -0.35 -52.55
N HIS A 72 30.25 -0.36 -51.38
CA HIS A 72 30.81 -1.57 -50.78
C HIS A 72 29.69 -2.57 -50.43
N GLN A 73 29.73 -3.76 -51.02
CA GLN A 73 28.87 -4.88 -50.61
C GLN A 73 29.34 -5.44 -49.27
N GLN A 74 28.77 -4.95 -48.16
CA GLN A 74 28.81 -5.66 -46.89
C GLN A 74 27.92 -6.91 -47.00
N GLN A 75 28.51 -8.09 -46.85
CA GLN A 75 27.76 -9.34 -46.74
C GLN A 75 26.85 -9.31 -45.50
N GLU A 76 25.52 -9.25 -45.69
CA GLU A 76 24.58 -9.44 -44.59
C GLU A 76 24.71 -10.85 -44.03
N LYS A 77 25.37 -10.98 -42.87
CA LYS A 77 25.37 -12.22 -42.10
C LYS A 77 23.92 -12.59 -41.73
N PRO A 78 23.50 -13.85 -41.90
CA PRO A 78 22.13 -14.26 -41.59
C PRO A 78 21.80 -13.94 -40.13
N LYS A 79 20.74 -13.15 -39.92
CA LYS A 79 20.28 -12.74 -38.59
C LYS A 79 19.87 -13.97 -37.79
N LYS A 80 20.77 -14.46 -36.93
CA LYS A 80 20.48 -15.51 -35.95
C LYS A 80 19.19 -15.15 -35.21
N LYS A 81 18.16 -16.02 -35.28
CA LYS A 81 17.00 -15.92 -34.39
C LYS A 81 17.54 -15.84 -32.96
N LYS A 82 17.23 -14.75 -32.25
CA LYS A 82 17.54 -14.64 -30.81
C LYS A 82 16.77 -15.75 -30.10
N GLU A 83 17.46 -16.78 -29.65
CA GLU A 83 16.90 -17.76 -28.73
C GLU A 83 16.34 -17.03 -27.51
N LYS A 84 15.15 -17.44 -27.06
CA LYS A 84 14.56 -16.87 -25.85
C LYS A 84 15.49 -17.16 -24.67
N LEU A 85 15.69 -16.19 -23.79
CA LEU A 85 16.62 -16.34 -22.66
C LEU A 85 16.18 -17.43 -21.66
N SER A 86 14.89 -17.72 -21.61
CA SER A 86 14.28 -18.89 -20.96
C SER A 86 14.76 -20.24 -21.50
N ALA A 87 15.13 -20.36 -22.78
CA ALA A 87 15.61 -21.61 -23.39
C ALA A 87 16.99 -22.04 -22.85
N LEU A 88 17.75 -21.11 -22.26
CA LEU A 88 19.01 -21.41 -21.54
C LEU A 88 18.74 -22.16 -20.21
N CYS A 89 17.51 -22.16 -19.72
CA CYS A 89 17.11 -22.87 -18.51
C CYS A 89 16.84 -24.34 -18.83
N LYS A 90 17.91 -25.15 -18.71
CA LYS A 90 17.83 -26.62 -18.67
C LYS A 90 16.79 -27.01 -17.62
N THR A 91 15.95 -27.99 -17.95
CA THR A 91 14.99 -28.55 -16.98
C THR A 91 15.77 -29.00 -15.74
N PRO A 92 15.42 -28.54 -14.52
CA PRO A 92 16.16 -28.90 -13.32
C PRO A 92 16.17 -30.41 -13.08
N PRO A 93 17.17 -30.94 -12.34
CA PRO A 93 17.17 -32.36 -11.96
C PRO A 93 15.90 -32.75 -11.21
N SER A 94 15.56 -34.04 -11.22
CA SER A 94 14.35 -34.55 -10.54
C SER A 94 14.41 -34.37 -9.02
N ILE A 95 15.62 -34.25 -8.46
CA ILE A 95 15.88 -33.84 -7.08
C ILE A 95 16.79 -32.62 -7.14
N VAL A 96 16.38 -31.53 -6.50
CA VAL A 96 17.15 -30.29 -6.34
C VAL A 96 17.52 -30.16 -4.86
N ARG A 97 18.83 -30.20 -4.58
CA ARG A 97 19.39 -30.11 -3.21
C ARG A 97 19.85 -28.70 -2.91
N THR A 98 19.44 -28.14 -1.77
CA THR A 98 19.96 -26.85 -1.29
C THR A 98 21.35 -27.01 -0.66
N ARG A 99 22.10 -25.91 -0.55
CA ARG A 99 23.35 -25.87 0.26
C ARG A 99 23.13 -26.16 1.75
N SER A 100 21.90 -26.02 2.25
CA SER A 100 21.49 -26.40 3.61
C SER A 100 21.09 -27.87 3.75
N GLY A 101 21.25 -28.69 2.70
CA GLY A 101 20.95 -30.13 2.73
C GLY A 101 19.46 -30.49 2.59
N ILE A 102 18.61 -29.55 2.19
CA ILE A 102 17.18 -29.80 1.97
C ILE A 102 16.96 -30.27 0.52
N ASP A 103 16.30 -31.41 0.36
CA ASP A 103 15.95 -31.97 -0.96
C ASP A 103 14.52 -31.62 -1.37
N TYR A 104 14.38 -31.04 -2.55
CA TYR A 104 13.10 -30.80 -3.22
C TYR A 104 12.96 -31.72 -4.44
N ARG A 105 11.85 -32.44 -4.56
CA ARG A 105 11.52 -33.23 -5.75
C ARG A 105 10.81 -32.36 -6.77
N ARG A 106 11.33 -32.27 -7.99
CA ARG A 106 10.70 -31.52 -9.09
C ARG A 106 9.48 -32.28 -9.62
N GLY A 107 8.33 -31.59 -9.64
CA GLY A 107 7.09 -32.06 -10.24
C GLY A 107 6.83 -31.47 -11.62
N ASN A 108 5.56 -31.19 -11.90
CA ASN A 108 5.09 -30.74 -13.21
C ASN A 108 5.65 -29.38 -13.61
N PHE A 109 5.82 -29.16 -14.92
CA PHE A 109 6.08 -27.84 -15.48
C PHE A 109 4.81 -26.98 -15.41
N LEU A 110 4.96 -25.75 -14.91
CA LEU A 110 3.85 -24.80 -14.70
C LEU A 110 3.79 -23.72 -15.78
N GLY A 111 4.92 -23.35 -16.38
CA GLY A 111 4.96 -22.32 -17.42
C GLY A 111 6.33 -21.67 -17.61
N GLU A 112 6.41 -20.78 -18.60
CA GLU A 112 7.62 -20.04 -18.96
C GLU A 112 7.33 -18.52 -18.97
N GLY A 113 8.21 -17.74 -18.35
CA GLY A 113 8.07 -16.28 -18.25
C GLY A 113 9.41 -15.57 -18.35
N GLY A 114 9.67 -14.91 -19.47
CA GLY A 114 10.86 -14.07 -19.69
C GLY A 114 12.19 -14.84 -19.63
N PHE A 115 12.84 -14.80 -18.47
CA PHE A 115 14.11 -15.49 -18.18
C PHE A 115 13.92 -16.78 -17.36
N ALA A 116 12.70 -17.05 -16.89
CA ALA A 116 12.41 -18.08 -15.91
C ALA A 116 11.52 -19.19 -16.46
N ARG A 117 11.69 -20.39 -15.90
CA ARG A 117 10.79 -21.54 -16.08
C ARG A 117 10.25 -21.94 -14.71
N CYS A 118 8.94 -22.14 -14.62
CA CYS A 118 8.26 -22.46 -13.37
C CYS A 118 7.95 -23.96 -13.32
N PHE A 119 8.25 -24.59 -12.19
CA PHE A 119 7.98 -26.00 -11.93
C PHE A 119 7.33 -26.15 -10.55
N GLN A 120 6.55 -27.22 -10.35
CA GLN A 120 6.21 -27.65 -8.99
C GLN A 120 7.47 -28.17 -8.30
N MET A 121 7.60 -27.90 -7.01
CA MET A 121 8.57 -28.53 -6.12
C MET A 121 7.84 -29.14 -4.93
N ARG A 122 8.25 -30.34 -4.50
CA ARG A 122 7.72 -31.02 -3.32
C ARG A 122 8.84 -31.23 -2.30
N ASP A 123 8.63 -30.79 -1.07
CA ASP A 123 9.57 -31.04 0.03
C ASP A 123 9.43 -32.46 0.61
N ALA A 124 10.29 -32.81 1.57
CA ALA A 124 10.27 -34.10 2.25
C ALA A 124 8.98 -34.37 3.05
N SER A 125 8.22 -33.33 3.44
CA SER A 125 6.92 -33.49 4.12
C SER A 125 5.77 -33.78 3.14
N GLY A 126 6.03 -33.67 1.84
CA GLY A 126 5.04 -33.84 0.78
C GLY A 126 4.33 -32.56 0.36
N LYS A 127 4.64 -31.42 0.99
CA LYS A 127 4.05 -30.11 0.66
C LYS A 127 4.57 -29.58 -0.67
N ILE A 128 3.68 -28.95 -1.44
CA ILE A 128 3.92 -28.52 -2.82
C ILE A 128 4.07 -27.00 -2.89
N TYR A 129 4.99 -26.55 -3.74
CA TYR A 129 5.34 -25.15 -4.00
C TYR A 129 5.48 -24.90 -5.51
N ALA A 130 5.48 -23.63 -5.92
CA ALA A 130 5.93 -23.21 -7.24
C ALA A 130 7.37 -22.70 -7.16
N ALA A 131 8.29 -23.23 -7.97
CA ALA A 131 9.66 -22.74 -8.08
C ALA A 131 9.89 -22.03 -9.41
N LYS A 132 10.09 -20.71 -9.34
CA LYS A 132 10.53 -19.89 -10.47
C LYS A 132 12.06 -20.08 -10.62
N THR A 133 12.45 -20.79 -11.68
CA THR A 133 13.85 -21.19 -11.92
C THR A 133 14.51 -20.29 -12.96
N VAL A 134 15.62 -19.65 -12.60
CA VAL A 134 16.40 -18.74 -13.46
C VAL A 134 17.80 -19.31 -13.68
N ALA A 135 18.17 -19.56 -14.93
CA ALA A 135 19.49 -20.07 -15.28
C ALA A 135 20.59 -19.03 -14.98
N LYS A 136 21.66 -19.41 -14.27
CA LYS A 136 22.82 -18.55 -14.01
C LYS A 136 23.47 -18.07 -15.30
N ALA A 137 23.49 -18.91 -16.34
CA ALA A 137 23.96 -18.56 -17.69
C ALA A 137 23.16 -17.42 -18.38
N SER A 138 21.95 -17.10 -17.90
CA SER A 138 21.17 -15.94 -18.38
C SER A 138 21.57 -14.62 -17.68
N ILE A 139 22.24 -14.70 -16.53
CA ILE A 139 22.67 -13.56 -15.70
C ILE A 139 24.02 -13.03 -16.22
N LYS A 140 24.04 -12.57 -17.48
CA LYS A 140 25.27 -12.21 -18.19
C LYS A 140 25.93 -10.89 -17.76
N ASN A 141 25.27 -10.09 -16.92
CA ASN A 141 25.78 -8.80 -16.45
C ASN A 141 25.15 -8.36 -15.12
N GLU A 142 25.81 -7.42 -14.45
CA GLU A 142 25.36 -6.86 -13.17
C GLU A 142 23.95 -6.23 -13.24
N LYS A 143 23.53 -5.71 -14.39
CA LYS A 143 22.17 -5.18 -14.59
C LYS A 143 21.09 -6.27 -14.47
N THR A 144 21.34 -7.47 -15.00
CA THR A 144 20.41 -8.61 -14.91
C THR A 144 20.43 -9.21 -13.50
N LYS A 145 21.62 -9.31 -12.89
CA LYS A 145 21.80 -9.74 -11.50
C LYS A 145 21.07 -8.81 -10.51
N THR A 146 21.23 -7.51 -10.68
CA THR A 146 20.56 -6.47 -9.86
C THR A 146 19.03 -6.55 -9.98
N LYS A 147 18.50 -6.83 -11.18
CA LYS A 147 17.05 -7.05 -11.35
C LYS A 147 16.56 -8.27 -10.58
N LEU A 148 17.24 -9.41 -10.70
CA LEU A 148 16.89 -10.64 -9.97
C LEU A 148 16.95 -10.45 -8.45
N LEU A 149 18.02 -9.83 -7.95
CA LEU A 149 18.17 -9.50 -6.53
C LEU A 149 17.11 -8.49 -6.05
N SER A 150 16.71 -7.54 -6.88
CA SER A 150 15.62 -6.60 -6.58
C SER A 150 14.27 -7.31 -6.53
N GLU A 151 13.98 -8.23 -7.45
CA GLU A 151 12.76 -9.05 -7.43
C GLU A 151 12.69 -9.87 -6.13
N ILE A 152 13.76 -10.61 -5.80
CA ILE A 152 13.87 -11.40 -4.58
C ILE A 152 13.69 -10.53 -3.33
N LYS A 153 14.41 -9.40 -3.24
CA LYS A 153 14.36 -8.49 -2.08
C LYS A 153 12.98 -7.86 -1.90
N ILE A 154 12.34 -7.42 -2.98
CA ILE A 154 10.98 -6.87 -2.92
C ILE A 154 10.03 -7.98 -2.49
N HIS A 155 9.94 -9.08 -3.22
CA HIS A 155 8.93 -10.12 -2.98
C HIS A 155 9.06 -10.76 -1.58
N LYS A 156 10.29 -11.04 -1.11
CA LYS A 156 10.54 -11.55 0.25
C LYS A 156 10.10 -10.60 1.38
N SER A 157 9.94 -9.30 1.10
CA SER A 157 9.44 -8.30 2.07
C SER A 157 7.91 -8.17 2.11
N LEU A 158 7.18 -8.89 1.25
CA LEU A 158 5.73 -8.79 1.13
C LEU A 158 5.03 -9.97 1.84
N LYS A 159 4.06 -9.66 2.69
CA LYS A 159 3.19 -10.62 3.37
C LYS A 159 1.77 -10.05 3.41
N HIS A 160 0.92 -10.50 2.49
CA HIS A 160 -0.48 -10.08 2.35
C HIS A 160 -1.32 -11.24 1.84
N PHE A 161 -2.60 -11.32 2.23
CA PHE A 161 -3.48 -12.43 1.87
C PHE A 161 -3.61 -12.61 0.34
N ASN A 162 -3.71 -11.50 -0.40
CA ASN A 162 -3.87 -11.48 -1.85
C ASN A 162 -2.55 -11.26 -2.62
N ILE A 163 -1.40 -11.60 -2.03
CA ILE A 163 -0.10 -11.66 -2.71
C ILE A 163 0.44 -13.07 -2.58
N VAL A 164 0.99 -13.63 -3.67
CA VAL A 164 1.66 -14.95 -3.67
C VAL A 164 2.75 -14.93 -2.61
N ASN A 165 2.67 -15.79 -1.59
CA ASN A 165 3.65 -15.79 -0.52
C ASN A 165 5.03 -16.26 -0.99
N PHE A 166 6.07 -15.49 -0.66
CA PHE A 166 7.47 -15.89 -0.85
C PHE A 166 7.86 -16.90 0.23
N VAL A 167 8.37 -18.07 -0.16
CA VAL A 167 8.75 -19.14 0.77
C VAL A 167 10.25 -19.10 1.04
N ASP A 168 11.07 -19.26 0.00
CA ASP A 168 12.53 -19.29 0.12
C ASP A 168 13.23 -18.95 -1.20
N CYS A 169 14.54 -18.73 -1.18
CA CYS A 169 15.36 -18.62 -2.38
C CYS A 169 16.75 -19.24 -2.16
N PHE A 170 17.14 -20.13 -3.07
CA PHE A 170 18.40 -20.86 -3.04
C PHE A 170 18.96 -21.04 -4.46
N GLU A 171 20.17 -21.59 -4.57
CA GLU A 171 20.82 -21.84 -5.86
C GLU A 171 21.61 -23.15 -5.85
N ASP A 172 21.72 -23.78 -7.03
CA ASP A 172 22.69 -24.84 -7.34
C ASP A 172 23.79 -24.28 -8.27
N ASP A 173 24.60 -25.13 -8.89
CA ASP A 173 25.69 -24.68 -9.78
C ASP A 173 25.21 -24.05 -11.10
N VAL A 174 23.96 -24.30 -11.52
CA VAL A 174 23.42 -23.94 -12.83
C VAL A 174 22.28 -22.92 -12.74
N ASN A 175 21.51 -22.93 -11.65
CA ASN A 175 20.23 -22.24 -11.51
C ASN A 175 20.08 -21.52 -10.17
N VAL A 176 19.28 -20.46 -10.17
CA VAL A 176 18.68 -19.83 -8.98
C VAL A 176 17.20 -20.21 -8.92
N TYR A 177 16.72 -20.60 -7.75
CA TYR A 177 15.35 -21.01 -7.51
C TYR A 177 14.68 -20.06 -6.52
N ILE A 178 13.57 -19.46 -6.94
CA ILE A 178 12.68 -18.69 -6.05
C ILE A 178 11.46 -19.57 -5.75
N LEU A 179 11.33 -20.00 -4.50
CA LEU A 179 10.27 -20.88 -4.02
C LEU A 179 9.09 -20.05 -3.51
N LEU A 180 7.91 -20.31 -4.05
CA LEU A 180 6.69 -19.53 -3.87
C LEU A 180 5.50 -20.44 -3.49
N GLU A 181 4.47 -19.83 -2.91
CA GLU A 181 3.14 -20.42 -2.76
C GLU A 181 2.60 -20.97 -4.09
N ILE A 182 2.11 -22.21 -4.09
CA ILE A 182 1.47 -22.82 -5.26
C ILE A 182 0.02 -22.31 -5.37
N CYS A 183 -0.33 -21.79 -6.55
CA CYS A 183 -1.69 -21.37 -6.89
C CYS A 183 -2.22 -22.37 -7.94
N PRO A 184 -2.95 -23.43 -7.54
CA PRO A 184 -3.29 -24.53 -8.44
C PRO A 184 -4.35 -24.15 -9.48
N ASN A 185 -5.20 -23.18 -9.17
CA ASN A 185 -6.42 -22.86 -9.92
C ASN A 185 -6.18 -21.86 -11.06
N GLN A 186 -4.96 -21.89 -11.64
CA GLN A 186 -4.53 -21.10 -12.80
C GLN A 186 -4.60 -19.57 -12.56
N SER A 187 -4.66 -18.76 -13.62
CA SER A 187 -4.74 -17.28 -13.52
C SER A 187 -6.04 -16.71 -14.09
N LEU A 188 -6.32 -15.43 -13.80
CA LEU A 188 -7.42 -14.69 -14.43
C LEU A 188 -7.33 -14.65 -15.96
N MET A 189 -6.15 -14.84 -16.56
CA MET A 189 -6.00 -14.99 -18.00
C MET A 189 -6.62 -16.30 -18.51
N GLU A 190 -6.45 -17.41 -17.78
CA GLU A 190 -7.02 -18.72 -18.15
C GLU A 190 -8.53 -18.74 -17.93
N LEU A 191 -9.01 -18.12 -16.85
CA LEU A 191 -10.43 -17.81 -16.65
C LEU A 191 -11.00 -17.08 -17.88
N LEU A 192 -10.39 -15.95 -18.29
CA LEU A 192 -10.90 -15.14 -19.38
C LEU A 192 -10.84 -15.85 -20.74
N LYS A 193 -9.76 -16.62 -21.00
CA LYS A 193 -9.64 -17.46 -22.21
C LYS A 193 -10.77 -18.47 -22.32
N THR A 194 -11.17 -19.06 -21.20
CA THR A 194 -12.23 -20.07 -21.13
C THR A 194 -13.61 -19.43 -21.24
N ARG A 195 -13.91 -18.49 -20.34
CA ARG A 195 -15.22 -17.87 -20.13
C ARG A 195 -15.60 -16.81 -21.17
N LYS A 196 -14.61 -16.25 -21.88
CA LYS A 196 -14.68 -15.12 -22.83
C LYS A 196 -15.13 -13.78 -22.22
N ARG A 197 -16.02 -13.76 -21.25
CA ARG A 197 -16.42 -12.61 -20.42
C ARG A 197 -16.73 -13.09 -19.00
N VAL A 198 -16.57 -12.21 -18.03
CA VAL A 198 -16.86 -12.46 -16.61
C VAL A 198 -17.99 -11.53 -16.16
N SER A 199 -18.90 -11.99 -15.29
CA SER A 199 -20.05 -11.18 -14.86
C SER A 199 -19.63 -10.06 -13.89
N GLU A 200 -20.36 -8.95 -13.85
CA GLU A 200 -20.02 -7.85 -12.94
C GLU A 200 -19.92 -8.24 -11.45
N PRO A 201 -20.79 -9.10 -10.88
CA PRO A 201 -20.63 -9.55 -9.49
C PRO A 201 -19.29 -10.27 -9.23
N GLU A 202 -18.84 -11.13 -10.16
CA GLU A 202 -17.52 -11.76 -10.12
C GLU A 202 -16.40 -10.70 -10.21
N VAL A 203 -16.48 -9.77 -11.18
CA VAL A 203 -15.45 -8.74 -11.36
C VAL A 203 -15.38 -7.81 -10.13
N ARG A 204 -16.51 -7.47 -9.48
CA ARG A 204 -16.50 -6.73 -8.20
C ARG A 204 -15.72 -7.48 -7.12
N TYR A 205 -15.97 -8.78 -6.96
CA TYR A 205 -15.27 -9.63 -5.99
C TYR A 205 -13.77 -9.73 -6.26
N PHE A 206 -13.39 -9.82 -7.54
CA PHE A 206 -12.00 -9.84 -7.98
C PHE A 206 -11.30 -8.49 -7.76
N MET A 207 -11.96 -7.37 -8.13
CA MET A 207 -11.37 -6.03 -8.00
C MET A 207 -11.09 -5.65 -6.55
N VAL A 208 -11.94 -6.01 -5.58
CA VAL A 208 -11.67 -5.75 -4.15
C VAL A 208 -10.36 -6.38 -3.69
N GLN A 209 -10.09 -7.61 -4.11
CA GLN A 209 -8.86 -8.35 -3.75
C GLN A 209 -7.62 -7.75 -4.43
N ILE A 210 -7.72 -7.43 -5.72
CA ILE A 210 -6.64 -6.78 -6.50
C ILE A 210 -6.31 -5.42 -5.88
N ILE A 211 -7.32 -4.57 -5.62
CA ILE A 211 -7.15 -3.25 -5.04
C ILE A 211 -6.55 -3.34 -3.62
N GLY A 212 -6.95 -4.33 -2.81
CA GLY A 212 -6.37 -4.54 -1.48
C GLY A 212 -4.88 -4.91 -1.52
N ALA A 213 -4.49 -5.81 -2.42
CA ALA A 213 -3.08 -6.13 -2.66
C ALA A 213 -2.29 -4.92 -3.17
N VAL A 214 -2.81 -4.17 -4.16
CA VAL A 214 -2.13 -2.99 -4.71
C VAL A 214 -2.01 -1.88 -3.66
N LYS A 215 -3.03 -1.65 -2.83
CA LYS A 215 -2.96 -0.74 -1.67
C LYS A 215 -1.88 -1.16 -0.66
N TYR A 216 -1.75 -2.46 -0.40
CA TYR A 216 -0.68 -3.01 0.43
C TYR A 216 0.72 -2.75 -0.17
N LEU A 217 0.89 -2.86 -1.49
CA LEU A 217 2.14 -2.53 -2.19
C LEU A 217 2.46 -1.04 -2.12
N HIS A 218 1.49 -0.18 -2.45
CA HIS A 218 1.64 1.27 -2.49
C HIS A 218 1.98 1.85 -1.12
N SER A 219 1.36 1.35 -0.04
CA SER A 219 1.72 1.71 1.35
C SER A 219 3.17 1.38 1.75
N ARG A 220 3.84 0.49 1.01
CA ARG A 220 5.27 0.15 1.16
C ARG A 220 6.17 0.84 0.14
N ARG A 221 5.64 1.82 -0.60
CA ARG A 221 6.29 2.48 -1.74
C ARG A 221 6.72 1.50 -2.84
N VAL A 222 6.06 0.35 -2.98
CA VAL A 222 6.30 -0.62 -4.04
C VAL A 222 5.29 -0.37 -5.17
N ILE A 223 5.80 -0.17 -6.39
CA ILE A 223 5.00 -0.18 -7.62
C ILE A 223 5.25 -1.49 -8.37
N HIS A 224 4.19 -2.10 -8.91
CA HIS A 224 4.26 -3.42 -9.53
C HIS A 224 4.69 -3.33 -11.01
N ARG A 225 4.10 -2.39 -11.77
CA ARG A 225 4.43 -2.04 -13.17
C ARG A 225 4.20 -3.12 -14.25
N ASP A 226 3.81 -4.34 -13.88
CA ASP A 226 3.36 -5.37 -14.83
C ASP A 226 2.12 -6.11 -14.31
N LEU A 227 1.16 -5.37 -13.75
CA LEU A 227 -0.16 -5.90 -13.42
C LEU A 227 -0.90 -6.27 -14.71
N LYS A 228 -1.30 -7.54 -14.80
CA LYS A 228 -2.03 -8.12 -15.93
C LYS A 228 -2.71 -9.40 -15.46
N LEU A 229 -3.76 -9.83 -16.15
CA LEU A 229 -4.56 -11.00 -15.75
C LEU A 229 -3.72 -12.30 -15.62
N GLY A 230 -2.62 -12.42 -16.37
CA GLY A 230 -1.69 -13.56 -16.30
C GLY A 230 -0.78 -13.60 -15.07
N ASN A 231 -0.76 -12.53 -14.27
CA ASN A 231 0.01 -12.41 -13.02
C ASN A 231 -0.90 -12.38 -11.77
N ILE A 232 -2.20 -12.65 -11.94
CA ILE A 232 -3.19 -12.76 -10.87
C ILE A 232 -3.72 -14.19 -10.84
N PHE A 233 -3.30 -14.95 -9.83
CA PHE A 233 -3.55 -16.40 -9.73
C PHE A 233 -4.67 -16.72 -8.74
N PHE A 234 -5.30 -17.89 -8.88
CA PHE A 234 -6.24 -18.43 -7.90
C PHE A 234 -5.55 -19.42 -6.95
N ASP A 235 -5.70 -19.19 -5.65
CA ASP A 235 -5.32 -20.14 -4.62
C ASP A 235 -6.32 -21.32 -4.53
N PRO A 236 -6.05 -22.36 -3.71
CA PRO A 236 -6.95 -23.51 -3.57
C PRO A 236 -8.39 -23.13 -3.16
N ASP A 237 -8.55 -22.04 -2.43
CA ASP A 237 -9.83 -21.54 -1.92
C ASP A 237 -10.50 -20.51 -2.86
N MET A 238 -10.03 -20.43 -4.12
CA MET A 238 -10.50 -19.52 -5.17
C MET A 238 -10.39 -18.01 -4.82
N ASN A 239 -9.42 -17.63 -3.99
CA ASN A 239 -9.04 -16.24 -3.76
C ASN A 239 -7.89 -15.82 -4.69
N LEU A 240 -7.79 -14.52 -4.96
CA LEU A 240 -6.80 -13.97 -5.88
C LEU A 240 -5.46 -13.69 -5.20
N LYS A 241 -4.36 -14.01 -5.89
CA LYS A 241 -2.98 -13.82 -5.47
C LYS A 241 -2.20 -13.07 -6.56
N ILE A 242 -1.71 -11.87 -6.27
CA ILE A 242 -0.81 -11.13 -7.18
C ILE A 242 0.60 -11.72 -7.09
N GLY A 243 1.23 -12.01 -8.23
CA GLY A 243 2.59 -12.52 -8.32
C GLY A 243 3.42 -11.87 -9.44
N ASP A 244 4.66 -12.37 -9.59
CA ASP A 244 5.66 -11.94 -10.59
C ASP A 244 6.13 -10.48 -10.45
N PHE A 245 6.92 -10.23 -9.40
CA PHE A 245 7.52 -8.94 -9.06
C PHE A 245 8.77 -8.58 -9.89
N GLY A 246 9.02 -9.25 -11.03
CA GLY A 246 10.25 -9.08 -11.84
C GLY A 246 10.42 -7.70 -12.48
N LEU A 247 9.34 -6.89 -12.55
CA LEU A 247 9.38 -5.48 -12.95
C LEU A 247 9.05 -4.51 -11.80
N ALA A 248 8.79 -5.01 -10.59
CA ALA A 248 8.47 -4.17 -9.44
C ALA A 248 9.65 -3.26 -9.06
N SER A 249 9.35 -2.15 -8.39
CA SER A 249 10.38 -1.25 -7.87
C SER A 249 9.93 -0.57 -6.58
N VAL A 250 10.87 -0.33 -5.67
CA VAL A 250 10.66 0.61 -4.55
C VAL A 250 10.88 2.03 -5.06
N LEU A 251 9.99 2.94 -4.67
CA LEU A 251 10.15 4.39 -4.81
C LEU A 251 10.83 4.97 -3.55
N PRO A 252 11.97 5.69 -3.67
CA PRO A 252 12.63 6.32 -2.54
C PRO A 252 11.72 7.30 -1.78
N SER A 253 11.05 8.19 -2.51
CA SER A 253 10.06 9.16 -2.04
C SER A 253 8.74 9.03 -2.80
N VAL A 254 7.68 9.73 -2.35
CA VAL A 254 6.38 9.76 -3.06
C VAL A 254 6.50 10.46 -4.42
N ASP A 255 7.34 11.49 -4.47
CA ASP A 255 7.60 12.29 -5.69
C ASP A 255 8.54 11.58 -6.67
N SER A 256 9.24 10.53 -6.23
CA SER A 256 10.14 9.77 -7.07
C SER A 256 9.42 9.20 -8.30
N ARG A 257 9.92 9.56 -9.49
CA ARG A 257 9.48 8.99 -10.77
C ARG A 257 10.49 7.97 -11.29
N LYS A 258 10.01 6.92 -11.96
CA LYS A 258 10.82 5.98 -12.73
C LYS A 258 10.73 6.32 -14.21
N TYR A 259 11.85 6.26 -14.92
CA TYR A 259 11.97 6.67 -16.33
C TYR A 259 12.19 5.48 -17.29
N THR A 260 12.02 4.25 -16.80
CA THR A 260 12.27 3.02 -17.58
C THR A 260 10.97 2.53 -18.22
N ILE A 261 10.87 2.62 -19.54
CA ILE A 261 9.78 2.00 -20.30
C ILE A 261 9.79 0.49 -20.05
N CYS A 262 8.74 -0.04 -19.43
CA CYS A 262 8.57 -1.45 -19.09
C CYS A 262 7.08 -1.79 -18.87
N GLY A 263 6.79 -3.09 -18.72
CA GLY A 263 5.42 -3.61 -18.66
C GLY A 263 4.97 -4.26 -19.97
N THR A 264 3.85 -4.97 -19.93
CA THR A 264 3.25 -5.66 -21.08
C THR A 264 2.48 -4.65 -21.97
N PRO A 265 2.68 -4.60 -23.30
CA PRO A 265 2.13 -3.53 -24.17
C PRO A 265 0.61 -3.28 -24.09
N ASN A 266 -0.20 -4.32 -23.87
CA ASN A 266 -1.67 -4.16 -23.72
C ASN A 266 -2.11 -3.55 -22.38
N TYR A 267 -1.18 -3.36 -21.42
CA TYR A 267 -1.43 -2.89 -20.05
C TYR A 267 -0.61 -1.65 -19.68
N ILE A 268 0.25 -1.16 -20.57
CA ILE A 268 1.16 -0.03 -20.31
C ILE A 268 0.38 1.29 -20.26
N ALA A 269 0.73 2.16 -19.31
CA ALA A 269 0.10 3.47 -19.14
C ALA A 269 0.75 4.54 -20.06
N PRO A 270 0.00 5.57 -20.51
CA PRO A 270 0.48 6.55 -21.48
C PRO A 270 1.75 7.29 -21.02
N GLU A 271 1.84 7.65 -19.74
CA GLU A 271 2.99 8.33 -19.15
C GLU A 271 4.28 7.50 -19.18
N VAL A 272 4.17 6.16 -19.22
CA VAL A 272 5.33 5.26 -19.35
C VAL A 272 5.91 5.33 -20.77
N LEU A 273 5.08 5.59 -21.79
CA LEU A 273 5.51 5.73 -23.18
C LEU A 273 6.33 7.01 -23.43
N GLY A 274 6.16 8.06 -22.61
CA GLY A 274 7.01 9.25 -22.61
C GLY A 274 8.44 9.00 -22.12
N GLY A 275 8.69 7.88 -21.42
CA GLY A 275 10.02 7.41 -21.08
C GLY A 275 10.80 8.35 -20.16
N LYS A 276 11.82 9.04 -20.70
CA LYS A 276 12.77 9.87 -19.94
C LYS A 276 12.24 11.25 -19.55
N THR A 277 11.21 11.77 -20.21
CA THR A 277 10.73 13.14 -20.00
C THR A 277 9.62 13.24 -18.96
N THR A 278 8.70 12.27 -18.94
CA THR A 278 7.54 12.22 -18.03
C THR A 278 7.85 11.50 -16.73
N GLY A 279 8.41 10.29 -16.84
CA GLY A 279 8.50 9.35 -15.73
C GLY A 279 7.13 8.84 -15.24
N HIS A 280 7.15 7.92 -14.28
CA HIS A 280 5.94 7.31 -13.70
C HIS A 280 6.11 6.87 -12.23
N SER A 281 5.01 6.87 -11.48
CA SER A 281 4.87 6.42 -10.08
C SER A 281 3.67 5.46 -9.94
N PHE A 282 2.92 5.52 -8.83
CA PHE A 282 1.83 4.61 -8.45
C PHE A 282 0.66 4.53 -9.45
N GLU A 283 0.41 5.62 -10.18
CA GLU A 283 -0.63 5.79 -11.19
C GLU A 283 -0.67 4.72 -12.29
N VAL A 284 0.45 4.06 -12.59
CA VAL A 284 0.53 3.02 -13.64
C VAL A 284 -0.16 1.73 -13.21
N ASP A 285 -0.15 1.42 -11.92
CA ASP A 285 -0.84 0.25 -11.39
C ASP A 285 -2.36 0.50 -11.38
N ILE A 286 -2.79 1.76 -11.20
CA ILE A 286 -4.19 2.19 -11.28
C ILE A 286 -4.73 2.05 -12.72
N TRP A 287 -3.96 2.51 -13.70
CA TRP A 287 -4.27 2.29 -15.12
C TRP A 287 -4.41 0.79 -15.43
N ALA A 288 -3.47 -0.03 -14.96
CA ALA A 288 -3.51 -1.47 -15.18
C ALA A 288 -4.73 -2.15 -14.53
N ILE A 289 -5.23 -1.66 -13.38
CA ILE A 289 -6.52 -2.08 -12.80
C ILE A 289 -7.67 -1.77 -13.77
N GLY A 290 -7.72 -0.58 -14.36
CA GLY A 290 -8.71 -0.21 -15.39
C GLY A 290 -8.67 -1.13 -16.61
N ILE A 291 -7.47 -1.44 -17.12
CA ILE A 291 -7.27 -2.40 -18.21
C ILE A 291 -7.79 -3.80 -17.84
N MET A 292 -7.49 -4.29 -16.63
CA MET A 292 -7.94 -5.60 -16.16
C MET A 292 -9.48 -5.65 -15.99
N MET A 293 -10.08 -4.59 -15.45
CA MET A 293 -11.54 -4.48 -15.30
C MET A 293 -12.24 -4.49 -16.66
N TYR A 294 -11.80 -3.66 -17.62
CA TYR A 294 -12.33 -3.69 -18.99
C TYR A 294 -12.13 -5.07 -19.63
N ALA A 295 -10.94 -5.68 -19.49
CA ALA A 295 -10.64 -6.97 -20.11
C ALA A 295 -11.55 -8.10 -19.59
N LEU A 296 -11.82 -8.18 -18.29
CA LEU A 296 -12.72 -9.17 -17.70
C LEU A 296 -14.18 -8.96 -18.17
N LEU A 297 -14.64 -7.70 -18.20
CA LEU A 297 -16.02 -7.36 -18.53
C LEU A 297 -16.33 -7.41 -20.04
N ILE A 298 -15.37 -7.10 -20.91
CA ILE A 298 -15.55 -7.02 -22.37
C ILE A 298 -14.93 -8.21 -23.11
N GLY A 299 -14.01 -8.95 -22.47
CA GLY A 299 -13.36 -10.15 -23.02
C GLY A 299 -12.04 -9.92 -23.74
N LYS A 300 -11.56 -8.67 -23.81
CA LYS A 300 -10.29 -8.28 -24.42
C LYS A 300 -9.80 -6.96 -23.83
N PRO A 301 -8.49 -6.68 -23.76
CA PRO A 301 -7.98 -5.35 -23.40
C PRO A 301 -8.51 -4.25 -24.34
N PRO A 302 -8.72 -3.01 -23.86
CA PRO A 302 -9.37 -1.95 -24.63
C PRO A 302 -8.57 -1.55 -25.87
N PHE A 303 -7.25 -1.41 -25.74
CA PHE A 303 -6.36 -0.92 -26.79
C PHE A 303 -5.78 -2.03 -27.68
N GLN A 304 -6.24 -3.29 -27.56
CA GLN A 304 -5.62 -4.44 -28.22
C GLN A 304 -5.60 -4.28 -29.76
N ALA A 305 -4.41 -4.45 -30.34
CA ALA A 305 -4.18 -4.54 -31.79
C ALA A 305 -3.10 -5.61 -32.11
N LYS A 306 -2.88 -5.89 -33.40
CA LYS A 306 -1.83 -6.82 -33.85
C LYS A 306 -0.41 -6.21 -33.76
N ASP A 307 -0.31 -4.91 -34.01
CA ASP A 307 0.95 -4.15 -33.97
C ASP A 307 1.05 -3.35 -32.66
N VAL A 308 2.23 -3.38 -32.03
CA VAL A 308 2.52 -2.70 -30.77
C VAL A 308 2.46 -1.17 -30.91
N ASN A 309 2.86 -0.62 -32.06
CA ASN A 309 2.77 0.81 -32.32
C ASN A 309 1.30 1.26 -32.43
N VAL A 310 0.43 0.43 -33.01
CA VAL A 310 -1.02 0.69 -33.05
C VAL A 310 -1.61 0.65 -31.65
N ILE A 311 -1.18 -0.27 -30.78
CA ILE A 311 -1.57 -0.27 -29.35
C ILE A 311 -1.16 1.07 -28.69
N TYR A 312 0.07 1.53 -28.92
CA TYR A 312 0.56 2.78 -28.33
C TYR A 312 -0.17 4.03 -28.86
N GLU A 313 -0.48 4.10 -30.16
CA GLU A 313 -1.27 5.19 -30.72
C GLU A 313 -2.71 5.20 -30.19
N ARG A 314 -3.31 4.02 -29.97
CA ARG A 314 -4.60 3.92 -29.30
C ARG A 314 -4.58 4.38 -27.85
N ILE A 315 -3.55 3.98 -27.10
CA ILE A 315 -3.35 4.41 -25.71
C ILE A 315 -3.27 5.94 -25.63
N LYS A 316 -2.44 6.58 -26.47
CA LYS A 316 -2.29 8.06 -26.49
C LYS A 316 -3.59 8.80 -26.81
N LYS A 317 -4.45 8.21 -27.63
CA LYS A 317 -5.73 8.80 -28.08
C LYS A 317 -6.93 8.40 -27.23
N THR A 318 -6.74 7.49 -26.27
CA THR A 318 -7.84 6.80 -25.55
C THR A 318 -8.83 6.11 -26.52
N ASP A 319 -8.33 5.59 -27.64
CA ASP A 319 -9.14 4.92 -28.68
C ASP A 319 -9.58 3.52 -28.22
N TYR A 320 -10.69 3.48 -27.50
CA TYR A 320 -11.45 2.28 -27.19
C TYR A 320 -12.95 2.59 -27.11
N THR A 321 -13.79 1.57 -27.24
CA THR A 321 -15.25 1.69 -27.17
C THR A 321 -15.84 0.64 -26.24
N PHE A 322 -17.08 0.86 -25.78
CA PHE A 322 -17.89 -0.14 -25.10
C PHE A 322 -18.85 -0.77 -26.14
N PRO A 323 -18.64 -2.04 -26.57
CA PRO A 323 -19.45 -2.63 -27.63
C PRO A 323 -20.92 -2.81 -27.22
N PRO A 324 -21.91 -2.46 -28.07
CA PRO A 324 -23.34 -2.49 -27.70
C PRO A 324 -23.88 -3.92 -27.47
N ASP A 325 -23.26 -4.93 -28.10
CA ASP A 325 -23.48 -6.36 -27.84
C ASP A 325 -23.00 -6.80 -26.44
N LYS A 326 -22.14 -5.99 -25.79
CA LYS A 326 -21.50 -6.28 -24.51
C LYS A 326 -21.97 -5.35 -23.41
N LYS A 327 -23.27 -5.39 -23.16
CA LYS A 327 -23.91 -4.65 -22.05
C LYS A 327 -23.12 -4.86 -20.74
N ILE A 328 -22.88 -3.72 -20.09
CA ILE A 328 -22.37 -3.51 -18.73
C ILE A 328 -23.05 -2.24 -18.19
N SER A 329 -23.09 -2.09 -16.88
CA SER A 329 -23.69 -0.94 -16.19
C SER A 329 -22.96 0.37 -16.51
N ASP A 330 -23.67 1.50 -16.44
CA ASP A 330 -23.06 2.82 -16.69
C ASP A 330 -22.05 3.21 -15.61
N GLU A 331 -22.26 2.75 -14.36
CA GLU A 331 -21.28 2.87 -13.28
C GLU A 331 -19.99 2.10 -13.57
N ALA A 332 -20.08 0.96 -14.29
CA ALA A 332 -18.90 0.21 -14.73
C ALA A 332 -18.13 0.98 -15.81
N LYS A 333 -18.85 1.61 -16.76
CA LYS A 333 -18.24 2.44 -17.81
C LYS A 333 -17.53 3.65 -17.21
N GLN A 334 -18.19 4.38 -16.31
CA GLN A 334 -17.62 5.55 -15.64
C GLN A 334 -16.34 5.20 -14.87
N LEU A 335 -16.37 4.14 -14.05
CA LEU A 335 -15.18 3.73 -13.30
C LEU A 335 -14.02 3.34 -14.23
N ILE A 336 -14.30 2.64 -15.35
CA ILE A 336 -13.26 2.32 -16.34
C ILE A 336 -12.72 3.59 -17.01
N GLN A 337 -13.59 4.55 -17.36
CA GLN A 337 -13.18 5.81 -17.99
C GLN A 337 -12.26 6.62 -17.06
N ASP A 338 -12.62 6.74 -15.78
CA ASP A 338 -11.83 7.48 -14.80
C ASP A 338 -10.45 6.81 -14.55
N LEU A 339 -10.43 5.49 -14.38
CA LEU A 339 -9.19 4.69 -14.25
C LEU A 339 -8.28 4.77 -15.49
N LEU A 340 -8.88 4.94 -16.69
CA LEU A 340 -8.18 5.07 -17.97
C LEU A 340 -8.02 6.54 -18.42
N SER A 341 -8.01 7.48 -17.48
CA SER A 341 -7.67 8.88 -17.77
C SER A 341 -6.22 9.02 -18.29
N LEU A 342 -6.04 9.79 -19.37
CA LEU A 342 -4.72 10.09 -19.94
C LEU A 342 -3.81 10.81 -18.95
N ASN A 343 -4.33 11.87 -18.31
CA ASN A 343 -3.63 12.53 -17.21
C ASN A 343 -3.66 11.62 -15.98
N PRO A 344 -2.50 11.14 -15.48
CA PRO A 344 -2.47 10.29 -14.28
C PRO A 344 -3.06 10.96 -13.04
N LEU A 345 -3.03 12.29 -12.94
CA LEU A 345 -3.61 13.05 -11.82
C LEU A 345 -5.14 13.08 -11.83
N ASN A 346 -5.77 12.76 -12.96
CA ASN A 346 -7.23 12.67 -13.07
C ASN A 346 -7.76 11.26 -12.71
N ARG A 347 -6.88 10.28 -12.50
CA ARG A 347 -7.28 8.93 -12.09
C ARG A 347 -7.59 8.94 -10.59
N PRO A 348 -8.64 8.22 -10.13
CA PRO A 348 -8.91 8.09 -8.70
C PRO A 348 -7.74 7.41 -7.99
N SER A 349 -7.42 7.86 -6.77
CA SER A 349 -6.40 7.22 -5.95
C SER A 349 -6.82 5.80 -5.55
N ILE A 350 -5.85 4.98 -5.15
CA ILE A 350 -6.10 3.61 -4.65
C ILE A 350 -7.02 3.58 -3.40
N HIS A 351 -7.28 4.73 -2.78
CA HIS A 351 -8.20 4.86 -1.65
C HIS A 351 -9.65 5.05 -2.09
N GLU A 352 -9.90 5.79 -3.18
CA GLU A 352 -11.23 6.22 -3.62
C GLU A 352 -11.96 5.20 -4.51
N ILE A 353 -11.21 4.36 -5.24
CA ILE A 353 -11.78 3.41 -6.23
C ILE A 353 -12.93 2.56 -5.64
N LEU A 354 -12.81 2.15 -4.37
CA LEU A 354 -13.80 1.27 -3.72
C LEU A 354 -15.05 1.98 -3.21
N ASP A 355 -15.13 3.30 -3.33
CA ASP A 355 -16.28 4.09 -2.88
C ASP A 355 -17.21 4.47 -4.07
N TYR A 356 -16.76 4.17 -5.30
CA TYR A 356 -17.54 4.30 -6.53
C TYR A 356 -18.89 3.56 -6.45
N PRO A 357 -19.97 4.14 -7.03
CA PRO A 357 -21.30 3.52 -7.06
C PRO A 357 -21.31 2.09 -7.60
N TRP A 358 -20.42 1.75 -8.54
CA TRP A 358 -20.33 0.42 -9.12
C TRP A 358 -20.16 -0.71 -8.09
N PHE A 359 -19.44 -0.48 -6.98
CA PHE A 359 -19.26 -1.48 -5.92
C PHE A 359 -20.51 -1.71 -5.04
N LYS A 360 -21.57 -0.90 -5.21
CA LYS A 360 -22.82 -1.00 -4.44
C LYS A 360 -23.85 -1.98 -5.06
N GLY A 361 -23.55 -2.54 -6.23
CA GLY A 361 -24.37 -3.57 -6.89
C GLY A 361 -24.26 -4.97 -6.25
N PRO A 362 -24.84 -6.01 -6.88
CA PRO A 362 -24.78 -7.38 -6.38
C PRO A 362 -23.33 -7.85 -6.20
N PHE A 363 -23.03 -8.39 -5.01
CA PHE A 363 -21.67 -8.72 -4.58
C PHE A 363 -21.63 -10.09 -3.88
N PRO A 364 -20.97 -11.12 -4.45
CA PRO A 364 -20.94 -12.47 -3.88
C PRO A 364 -20.00 -12.57 -2.66
N SER A 365 -20.25 -13.55 -1.80
CA SER A 365 -19.44 -13.78 -0.59
C SER A 365 -18.10 -14.47 -0.86
N LYS A 366 -18.04 -15.27 -1.94
CA LYS A 366 -16.90 -16.06 -2.43
C LYS A 366 -17.08 -16.39 -3.92
N THR A 367 -16.02 -16.91 -4.54
CA THR A 367 -16.04 -17.59 -5.85
C THR A 367 -15.89 -19.11 -5.63
N THR A 368 -16.36 -19.95 -6.56
CA THR A 368 -16.19 -21.42 -6.56
C THR A 368 -15.46 -21.87 -7.82
N GLU A 369 -14.95 -23.11 -7.84
CA GLU A 369 -14.23 -23.66 -9.00
C GLU A 369 -15.08 -23.67 -10.28
N ASP A 370 -16.41 -23.82 -10.18
CA ASP A 370 -17.34 -23.73 -11.31
C ASP A 370 -17.18 -22.44 -12.13
N ALA A 371 -16.77 -21.35 -11.47
CA ALA A 371 -16.53 -20.05 -12.10
C ALA A 371 -15.42 -20.09 -13.16
N LEU A 372 -14.49 -21.05 -13.08
CA LEU A 372 -13.44 -21.27 -14.07
C LEU A 372 -14.01 -21.65 -15.45
N THR A 373 -15.17 -22.33 -15.48
CA THR A 373 -15.80 -22.86 -16.70
C THR A 373 -17.15 -22.22 -17.04
N ALA A 374 -17.99 -21.91 -16.06
CA ALA A 374 -19.36 -21.44 -16.22
C ALA A 374 -19.66 -20.22 -15.32
N THR A 375 -20.79 -19.53 -15.54
CA THR A 375 -21.18 -18.41 -14.65
C THR A 375 -21.95 -18.98 -13.46
N PRO A 376 -21.49 -18.75 -12.21
CA PRO A 376 -22.22 -19.20 -11.03
C PRO A 376 -23.68 -18.71 -11.03
N HIS A 377 -24.62 -19.60 -10.72
CA HIS A 377 -26.04 -19.25 -10.64
C HIS A 377 -26.35 -18.39 -9.39
N GLY A 378 -27.48 -17.69 -9.38
CA GLY A 378 -27.97 -16.92 -8.22
C GLY A 378 -27.24 -15.61 -7.89
N MET A 379 -26.13 -15.25 -8.56
CA MET A 379 -25.37 -14.03 -8.24
C MET A 379 -26.15 -12.71 -8.46
N GLY A 380 -27.22 -12.73 -9.26
CA GLY A 380 -28.13 -11.58 -9.46
C GLY A 380 -29.22 -11.44 -8.40
N GLU A 381 -29.47 -12.46 -7.59
CA GLU A 381 -30.59 -12.54 -6.63
C GLU A 381 -30.18 -12.07 -5.22
N LEU A 382 -28.93 -11.66 -5.04
CA LEU A 382 -28.37 -11.22 -3.76
C LEU A 382 -29.01 -9.90 -3.31
N SER A 383 -29.66 -9.92 -2.13
CA SER A 383 -30.22 -8.72 -1.54
C SER A 383 -29.17 -7.63 -1.32
N ARG A 384 -29.60 -6.35 -1.33
CA ARG A 384 -28.71 -5.20 -1.12
C ARG A 384 -27.98 -5.27 0.23
N ALA A 385 -28.66 -5.76 1.28
CA ALA A 385 -28.07 -5.97 2.59
C ALA A 385 -27.00 -7.08 2.58
N GLN A 386 -27.28 -8.22 1.94
CA GLN A 386 -26.31 -9.32 1.82
C GLN A 386 -25.09 -8.90 1.00
N SER A 387 -25.30 -8.20 -0.12
CA SER A 387 -24.20 -7.67 -0.95
C SER A 387 -23.33 -6.67 -0.18
N ALA A 388 -23.94 -5.76 0.59
CA ALA A 388 -23.21 -4.82 1.44
C ALA A 388 -22.45 -5.50 2.60
N LEU A 389 -22.93 -6.63 3.11
CA LEU A 389 -22.20 -7.46 4.08
C LEU A 389 -21.00 -8.16 3.41
N ASN A 390 -21.24 -8.85 2.30
CA ASN A 390 -20.23 -9.56 1.52
C ASN A 390 -19.08 -8.63 1.08
N PHE A 391 -19.42 -7.43 0.57
CA PHE A 391 -18.45 -6.41 0.15
C PHE A 391 -17.51 -5.98 1.27
N ALA A 392 -18.04 -5.76 2.47
CA ALA A 392 -17.22 -5.37 3.61
C ALA A 392 -16.34 -6.52 4.10
N ASN A 393 -16.87 -7.75 4.16
CA ASN A 393 -16.09 -8.94 4.49
C ASN A 393 -14.94 -9.14 3.50
N ALA A 394 -15.18 -8.92 2.21
CA ALA A 394 -14.14 -8.94 1.18
C ALA A 394 -13.09 -7.82 1.37
N LYS A 395 -13.50 -6.58 1.68
CA LYS A 395 -12.57 -5.49 2.03
C LYS A 395 -11.69 -5.90 3.23
N THR A 396 -12.28 -6.42 4.31
CA THR A 396 -11.53 -6.90 5.49
C THR A 396 -10.53 -8.00 5.14
N ARG A 397 -10.92 -9.05 4.41
CA ARG A 397 -10.01 -10.13 3.97
C ARG A 397 -8.87 -9.62 3.09
N ALA A 398 -9.16 -8.64 2.23
CA ALA A 398 -8.17 -8.00 1.36
C ALA A 398 -7.27 -6.97 2.08
N GLY A 399 -7.29 -6.91 3.42
CA GLY A 399 -6.51 -5.96 4.22
C GLY A 399 -6.97 -4.50 4.12
N ILE A 400 -8.12 -4.26 3.48
CA ILE A 400 -8.75 -2.94 3.37
C ILE A 400 -9.66 -2.78 4.59
N TYR A 401 -9.13 -2.14 5.63
CA TYR A 401 -9.92 -1.87 6.84
C TYR A 401 -11.17 -1.05 6.50
N THR A 402 -12.34 -1.67 6.61
CA THR A 402 -13.61 -0.95 6.70
C THR A 402 -14.00 -0.86 8.18
N PRO A 403 -14.29 0.34 8.72
CA PRO A 403 -14.92 0.46 10.02
C PRO A 403 -16.36 -0.06 9.94
N LYS A 404 -16.56 -1.34 10.19
CA LYS A 404 -17.87 -1.92 10.51
C LYS A 404 -17.88 -2.38 11.96
N SER A 405 -18.58 -1.60 12.79
CA SER A 405 -19.21 -1.99 14.07
C SER A 405 -18.74 -3.32 14.67
N LYS A 406 -17.50 -3.32 15.16
CA LYS A 406 -16.99 -4.30 16.12
C LYS A 406 -16.39 -3.48 17.26
N ASN A 407 -16.80 -3.78 18.48
CA ASN A 407 -16.34 -3.04 19.64
C ASN A 407 -14.80 -3.23 19.77
N PRO A 408 -13.99 -2.15 19.85
CA PRO A 408 -12.52 -2.23 19.85
C PRO A 408 -11.95 -3.22 20.86
N VAL A 409 -12.65 -3.42 21.99
CA VAL A 409 -12.28 -4.34 23.06
C VAL A 409 -12.10 -5.79 22.57
N GLU A 410 -12.85 -6.22 21.55
CA GLU A 410 -12.74 -7.58 21.00
C GLU A 410 -11.58 -7.75 20.02
N ILE A 411 -11.32 -6.73 19.19
CA ILE A 411 -10.19 -6.72 18.24
C ILE A 411 -8.87 -6.85 19.00
N LEU A 412 -8.72 -6.06 20.07
CA LEU A 412 -7.54 -6.07 20.94
C LEU A 412 -7.36 -7.40 21.68
N LYS A 413 -8.46 -8.10 22.04
CA LYS A 413 -8.36 -9.45 22.62
C LYS A 413 -7.83 -10.46 21.60
N SER A 414 -8.30 -10.45 20.35
CA SER A 414 -7.78 -11.37 19.33
C SER A 414 -6.32 -11.13 18.94
N ASP A 415 -5.89 -9.86 18.92
CA ASP A 415 -4.48 -9.48 18.68
C ASP A 415 -3.56 -9.85 19.87
N LEU A 416 -4.11 -10.10 21.06
CA LEU A 416 -3.38 -10.52 22.28
C LEU A 416 -3.48 -12.03 22.59
N GLN A 417 -4.47 -12.74 22.02
CA GLN A 417 -4.71 -14.16 22.25
C GLN A 417 -4.16 -15.07 21.14
N SER A 418 -3.61 -14.50 20.07
CA SER A 418 -2.92 -15.25 19.01
C SER A 418 -1.46 -15.55 19.38
N ASP A 419 -1.30 -16.68 20.06
CA ASP A 419 -0.06 -17.41 20.41
C ASP A 419 0.85 -16.89 21.53
N GLN A 420 1.42 -17.88 22.23
CA GLN A 420 2.14 -17.86 23.51
C GLN A 420 3.39 -16.95 23.60
N PRO A 421 3.87 -16.63 24.82
CA PRO A 421 4.74 -15.48 25.06
C PRO A 421 6.16 -15.66 24.49
N ARG A 422 6.37 -15.11 23.30
CA ARG A 422 7.68 -14.60 22.92
C ARG A 422 7.84 -13.19 23.45
N THR A 423 8.46 -13.09 24.62
CA THR A 423 9.12 -11.85 25.05
C THR A 423 10.11 -11.42 23.97
N VAL A 424 9.74 -10.44 23.13
CA VAL A 424 10.49 -9.23 22.74
C VAL A 424 9.51 -8.37 21.93
N LEU A 425 8.79 -7.46 22.61
CA LEU A 425 8.59 -6.15 22.01
C LEU A 425 9.99 -5.51 21.90
N PRO A 426 10.39 -4.90 20.77
CA PRO A 426 11.74 -4.38 20.61
C PRO A 426 12.10 -3.44 21.77
N GLN A 427 13.27 -3.66 22.36
CA GLN A 427 13.69 -3.07 23.64
C GLN A 427 13.90 -1.53 23.59
N SER A 428 13.63 -0.91 22.44
CA SER A 428 13.21 0.48 22.36
C SER A 428 12.05 0.66 21.36
N LEU A 429 11.01 1.39 21.75
CA LEU A 429 10.06 2.02 20.82
C LEU A 429 10.68 3.30 20.21
N SER A 430 11.97 3.21 19.88
CA SER A 430 12.74 4.23 19.18
C SER A 430 13.90 3.59 18.43
N PRO A 431 13.62 2.95 17.28
CA PRO A 431 14.66 2.51 16.37
C PRO A 431 15.36 3.72 15.74
N GLY A 432 16.70 3.73 15.75
CA GLY A 432 17.53 4.83 15.26
C GLY A 432 17.54 5.04 13.73
N ASP A 433 16.51 4.58 13.01
CA ASP A 433 16.48 4.44 11.55
C ASP A 433 15.29 5.16 10.88
N THR A 434 14.65 6.09 11.60
CA THR A 434 13.58 6.95 11.04
C THR A 434 14.07 8.26 10.41
N ARG A 435 15.40 8.50 10.41
CA ARG A 435 16.09 9.71 9.91
C ARG A 435 15.71 10.17 8.49
N LEU A 436 15.07 9.32 7.67
CA LEU A 436 14.66 9.60 6.29
C LEU A 436 13.14 9.37 6.02
N LYS A 437 12.30 9.31 7.07
CA LYS A 437 10.85 9.03 6.94
C LYS A 437 9.91 10.16 7.35
N TYR A 438 10.41 11.25 7.92
CA TYR A 438 9.59 12.39 8.33
C TYR A 438 9.38 13.35 7.16
N GLN A 439 8.21 13.29 6.51
CA GLN A 439 7.75 14.37 5.63
C GLN A 439 7.11 15.48 6.48
N GLU A 440 7.37 16.72 6.09
CA GLU A 440 6.67 17.88 6.64
C GLU A 440 5.25 17.93 6.07
N ILE A 441 4.27 18.19 6.93
CA ILE A 441 2.95 18.64 6.49
C ILE A 441 3.10 20.13 6.14
N SER A 442 3.28 20.41 4.85
CA SER A 442 3.30 21.77 4.30
C SER A 442 1.88 22.22 3.98
N VAL A 443 1.49 23.41 4.45
CA VAL A 443 0.22 24.05 4.05
C VAL A 443 0.24 24.24 2.52
N PRO A 444 -0.79 23.81 1.76
CA PRO A 444 -0.80 23.97 0.31
C PRO A 444 -0.94 25.44 -0.11
N THR A 445 0.13 26.03 -0.63
CA THR A 445 0.11 27.42 -1.18
C THR A 445 -0.67 27.53 -2.49
N ASN A 446 -1.10 26.42 -3.09
CA ASN A 446 -1.69 26.35 -4.44
C ASN A 446 -3.17 25.90 -4.43
N LEU A 447 -4.05 26.74 -3.87
CA LEU A 447 -5.51 26.57 -3.95
C LEU A 447 -6.25 27.86 -4.39
N MET A 448 -5.54 28.78 -5.05
CA MET A 448 -6.11 30.04 -5.56
C MET A 448 -6.86 29.92 -6.91
N SER A 449 -7.04 28.72 -7.47
CA SER A 449 -7.70 28.54 -8.78
C SER A 449 -8.43 27.19 -8.98
N ALA A 450 -9.51 26.98 -8.22
CA ALA A 450 -10.54 25.98 -8.55
C ALA A 450 -11.94 26.63 -8.59
N PRO A 451 -12.84 26.28 -9.52
CA PRO A 451 -14.14 26.95 -9.63
C PRO A 451 -15.08 26.57 -8.49
N ARG A 452 -15.75 27.56 -7.89
CA ARG A 452 -16.77 27.35 -6.85
C ARG A 452 -17.99 26.63 -7.43
N SER A 453 -18.33 25.45 -6.91
CA SER A 453 -19.71 24.95 -6.96
C SER A 453 -20.11 24.13 -5.72
N THR A 454 -21.22 24.53 -5.11
CA THR A 454 -22.03 23.75 -4.14
C THR A 454 -21.37 23.31 -2.82
N MET A 455 -20.85 24.25 -2.03
CA MET A 455 -20.73 24.04 -0.57
C MET A 455 -22.08 24.15 0.13
N ARG A 456 -22.42 23.17 0.99
CA ARG A 456 -23.45 23.35 2.02
C ARG A 456 -22.91 24.30 3.09
N LYS A 457 -23.61 25.41 3.35
CA LYS A 457 -23.35 26.24 4.53
C LYS A 457 -23.68 25.43 5.80
N PHE A 458 -22.67 25.09 6.59
CA PHE A 458 -22.86 24.74 7.98
C PHE A 458 -22.82 26.04 8.79
N ASN A 459 -23.93 26.37 9.46
CA ASN A 459 -23.95 27.47 10.43
C ASN A 459 -23.23 26.99 11.71
N PHE A 460 -21.98 27.40 11.89
CA PHE A 460 -21.29 27.19 13.16
C PHE A 460 -21.88 28.11 14.24
N HIS A 461 -22.37 27.52 15.33
CA HIS A 461 -22.89 28.29 16.45
C HIS A 461 -21.75 29.00 17.21
N SER A 462 -21.95 30.28 17.51
CA SER A 462 -20.93 31.26 17.91
C SER A 462 -20.40 31.12 19.35
N LYS A 463 -19.95 29.93 19.79
CA LYS A 463 -19.41 29.71 21.15
C LYS A 463 -17.90 29.42 21.26
N PHE A 464 -17.21 29.10 20.16
CA PHE A 464 -15.77 28.75 20.20
C PHE A 464 -14.90 29.55 19.23
N ASN A 465 -15.18 30.85 19.09
CA ASN A 465 -14.21 31.79 18.52
C ASN A 465 -13.06 32.04 19.52
N LYS A 466 -12.06 31.14 19.51
CA LYS A 466 -10.69 31.51 19.84
C LYS A 466 -9.86 31.30 18.59
N THR A 467 -9.56 32.40 17.91
CA THR A 467 -8.63 32.44 16.79
C THR A 467 -7.35 31.74 17.20
N ILE A 468 -7.08 30.55 16.66
CA ILE A 468 -5.74 29.99 16.78
C ILE A 468 -4.81 31.01 16.12
N PRO A 469 -3.77 31.52 16.80
CA PRO A 469 -2.88 32.50 16.21
C PRO A 469 -2.34 32.01 14.87
N LYS A 470 -1.82 32.91 14.04
CA LYS A 470 -0.96 32.47 12.92
C LYS A 470 0.27 31.78 13.54
N LEU A 471 0.20 30.47 13.78
CA LEU A 471 1.21 29.76 14.58
C LEU A 471 2.58 29.77 13.90
N ASP A 472 2.62 29.90 12.58
CA ASP A 472 3.86 30.10 11.82
C ASP A 472 4.44 31.52 11.99
N LEU A 473 3.60 32.55 12.24
CA LEU A 473 4.05 33.87 12.70
C LEU A 473 4.59 33.79 14.14
N CYS A 474 3.89 33.07 15.02
CA CYS A 474 4.33 32.85 16.40
C CYS A 474 5.69 32.12 16.46
N LEU A 475 5.91 31.13 15.59
CA LEU A 475 7.20 30.46 15.38
C LEU A 475 8.27 31.47 14.92
N GLN A 476 7.96 32.28 13.90
CA GLN A 476 8.88 33.28 13.35
C GLN A 476 9.27 34.33 14.41
N GLU A 477 8.32 34.85 15.17
CA GLU A 477 8.54 35.78 16.29
C GLU A 477 9.40 35.13 17.37
N THR A 478 9.07 33.91 17.80
CA THR A 478 9.83 33.15 18.81
C THR A 478 11.28 32.94 18.38
N ALA A 479 11.53 32.48 17.15
CA ALA A 479 12.88 32.28 16.61
C ALA A 479 13.66 33.60 16.54
N ASN A 480 13.01 34.70 16.14
CA ASN A 480 13.61 36.02 16.09
C ASN A 480 13.96 36.56 17.49
N THR A 481 13.11 36.34 18.50
CA THR A 481 13.39 36.73 19.90
C THR A 481 14.60 35.97 20.46
N ILE A 482 14.63 34.64 20.31
CA ILE A 482 15.75 33.81 20.80
C ILE A 482 17.07 34.31 20.20
N ARG A 483 17.09 34.54 18.88
CA ARG A 483 18.27 35.04 18.16
C ARG A 483 18.75 36.40 18.69
N ARG A 484 17.84 37.37 18.81
CA ARG A 484 18.17 38.70 19.36
C ARG A 484 18.71 38.61 20.79
N LEU A 485 18.15 37.75 21.63
CA LEU A 485 18.64 37.54 22.99
C LEU A 485 20.04 36.89 22.99
N MET A 486 20.31 35.93 22.09
CA MET A 486 21.64 35.32 21.92
C MET A 486 22.69 36.30 21.37
N GLU A 487 22.30 37.24 20.51
CA GLU A 487 23.16 38.33 20.02
C GLU A 487 23.49 39.31 21.15
N VAL A 488 22.48 39.86 21.83
CA VAL A 488 22.65 40.83 22.93
C VAL A 488 23.47 40.26 24.10
N THR A 489 23.27 39.00 24.46
CA THR A 489 24.03 38.34 25.54
C THR A 489 25.46 37.96 25.15
N ARG A 490 25.78 37.93 23.85
CA ARG A 490 27.14 37.69 23.33
C ARG A 490 27.97 38.97 23.22
N GLU A 491 27.33 40.11 23.01
CA GLU A 491 28.00 41.39 22.74
C GLU A 491 28.22 42.28 23.98
N ARG A 492 27.43 42.11 25.05
CA ARG A 492 27.48 43.01 26.23
C ARG A 492 28.27 42.43 27.41
N THR A 493 29.28 43.17 27.86
CA THR A 493 29.82 43.07 29.23
C THR A 493 28.74 43.40 30.27
N MET A 494 28.92 42.89 31.50
CA MET A 494 27.83 42.50 32.42
C MET A 494 26.83 43.57 32.91
N SER A 495 27.00 44.87 32.63
CA SER A 495 26.33 45.99 33.32
C SER A 495 24.95 46.39 32.80
N ASP A 496 24.68 46.33 31.49
CA ASP A 496 23.58 47.08 30.87
C ASP A 496 22.34 46.22 30.53
N LEU A 497 21.83 45.50 31.53
CA LEU A 497 20.49 44.88 31.50
C LEU A 497 19.76 45.27 32.78
N ASP A 498 18.83 46.21 32.66
CA ASP A 498 18.03 46.66 33.81
C ASP A 498 17.06 45.54 34.21
N VAL A 499 17.32 44.90 35.36
CA VAL A 499 16.67 43.64 35.80
C VAL A 499 15.23 43.87 36.31
N ARG A 500 14.72 45.10 36.20
CA ARG A 500 13.48 45.56 36.87
C ARG A 500 12.19 45.04 36.24
N GLU A 501 12.23 44.61 34.97
CA GLU A 501 11.05 44.07 34.26
C GLU A 501 11.36 42.72 33.60
N LEU A 502 11.71 41.71 34.42
CA LEU A 502 11.75 40.32 33.96
C LEU A 502 10.32 39.77 33.77
N PRO A 503 10.07 38.97 32.71
CA PRO A 503 8.75 38.38 32.49
C PRO A 503 8.39 37.39 33.61
N THR A 504 7.14 37.43 34.07
CA THR A 504 6.60 36.40 34.95
C THR A 504 6.65 35.05 34.23
N CYS A 505 7.19 34.05 34.92
CA CYS A 505 7.50 32.73 34.35
C CYS A 505 6.63 31.67 35.03
N GLU A 506 5.70 31.08 34.29
CA GLU A 506 4.89 29.95 34.74
C GLU A 506 5.36 28.64 34.12
N ASN A 507 5.11 27.52 34.82
CA ASN A 507 5.25 26.19 34.21
C ASN A 507 4.31 26.04 33.00
N PRO A 508 4.81 25.57 31.85
CA PRO A 508 4.02 25.36 30.65
C PRO A 508 3.26 24.03 30.69
N THR A 509 2.20 23.93 29.90
CA THR A 509 1.61 22.64 29.52
C THR A 509 2.64 21.83 28.72
N LEU A 510 2.94 20.60 29.16
CA LEU A 510 3.98 19.74 28.61
C LEU A 510 3.41 18.41 28.15
N ILE A 511 4.00 17.82 27.10
CA ILE A 511 3.82 16.40 26.77
C ILE A 511 4.66 15.57 27.73
N SER A 512 3.97 14.86 28.63
CA SER A 512 4.56 14.02 29.67
C SER A 512 4.91 12.61 29.16
N LYS A 513 4.11 12.07 28.24
CA LYS A 513 4.31 10.76 27.59
C LYS A 513 3.93 10.83 26.12
N TRP A 514 4.50 9.96 25.30
CA TRP A 514 4.13 9.85 23.89
C TRP A 514 4.38 8.44 23.33
N VAL A 515 3.69 8.12 22.24
CA VAL A 515 3.84 6.89 21.46
C VAL A 515 3.73 7.23 19.98
N ASP A 516 4.82 7.02 19.22
CA ASP A 516 4.82 7.11 17.76
C ASP A 516 4.24 5.81 17.17
N TYR A 517 3.01 5.89 16.66
CA TYR A 517 2.35 4.80 15.94
C TYR A 517 1.76 5.31 14.61
N SER A 518 2.50 6.25 14.00
CA SER A 518 2.21 6.88 12.70
C SER A 518 2.12 5.88 11.55
N ASN A 519 2.64 4.67 11.72
CA ASN A 519 2.48 3.57 10.74
C ASN A 519 1.05 3.00 10.65
N LYS A 520 0.17 3.26 11.62
CA LYS A 520 -1.20 2.68 11.66
C LYS A 520 -2.29 3.69 12.06
N TYR A 521 -2.06 4.51 13.10
CA TYR A 521 -3.09 5.40 13.65
C TYR A 521 -2.66 6.87 13.72
N GLY A 522 -1.44 7.14 14.20
CA GLY A 522 -0.99 8.52 14.44
C GLY A 522 0.03 8.62 15.56
N PHE A 523 0.30 9.83 16.00
CA PHE A 523 1.17 10.12 17.14
C PHE A 523 0.30 10.42 18.38
N SER A 524 0.37 9.56 19.40
CA SER A 524 -0.35 9.76 20.65
C SER A 524 0.53 10.41 21.70
N TYR A 525 -0.07 11.27 22.52
CA TYR A 525 0.60 12.00 23.60
C TYR A 525 -0.32 12.10 24.82
N GLN A 526 0.28 12.14 26.01
CA GLN A 526 -0.37 12.51 27.26
C GLN A 526 0.26 13.81 27.74
N LEU A 527 -0.57 14.76 28.18
CA LEU A 527 -0.11 16.03 28.76
C LEU A 527 0.26 15.88 30.25
N ASN A 528 0.76 16.94 30.89
CA ASN A 528 1.05 16.98 32.33
C ASN A 528 -0.20 17.11 33.23
N ASN A 529 -1.38 17.35 32.64
CA ASN A 529 -2.68 17.35 33.30
C ASN A 529 -3.49 16.05 33.02
N ASP A 530 -2.81 14.99 32.60
CA ASP A 530 -3.34 13.69 32.15
C ASP A 530 -4.22 13.66 30.87
N ASP A 531 -4.53 14.80 30.24
CA ASP A 531 -5.29 14.83 28.98
C ASP A 531 -4.59 13.99 27.89
N ILE A 532 -5.38 13.25 27.11
CA ILE A 532 -4.87 12.31 26.11
C ILE A 532 -5.18 12.83 24.72
N GLY A 533 -4.13 13.05 23.95
CA GLY A 533 -4.19 13.45 22.56
C GLY A 533 -3.79 12.34 21.59
N VAL A 534 -4.39 12.37 20.41
CA VAL A 534 -3.91 11.64 19.23
C VAL A 534 -3.95 12.58 18.03
N LEU A 535 -2.77 12.90 17.49
CA LEU A 535 -2.61 13.52 16.18
C LEU A 535 -2.68 12.39 15.15
N PHE A 536 -3.80 12.30 14.42
CA PHE A 536 -4.04 11.22 13.47
C PHE A 536 -3.33 11.46 12.14
N ASN A 537 -3.18 10.38 11.36
CA ASN A 537 -2.57 10.42 10.03
C ASN A 537 -3.40 11.17 8.97
N ASP A 538 -4.64 11.54 9.29
CA ASP A 538 -5.54 12.38 8.46
C ASP A 538 -5.55 13.85 8.93
N GLU A 539 -4.51 14.27 9.66
CA GLU A 539 -4.25 15.64 10.14
C GLU A 539 -5.25 16.17 11.20
N ASN A 540 -6.34 15.44 11.47
CA ASN A 540 -7.23 15.68 12.58
C ASN A 540 -6.53 15.36 13.92
N THR A 541 -6.76 16.17 14.96
CA THR A 541 -6.30 15.86 16.32
C THR A 541 -7.48 15.77 17.27
N ILE A 542 -7.62 14.64 17.97
CA ILE A 542 -8.53 14.54 19.12
C ILE A 542 -7.74 14.75 20.40
N LEU A 543 -8.30 15.55 21.31
CA LEU A 543 -7.87 15.67 22.70
C LEU A 543 -9.04 15.30 23.61
N LYS A 544 -8.94 14.18 24.33
CA LYS A 544 -9.91 13.77 25.36
C LYS A 544 -9.46 14.32 26.71
N LEU A 545 -10.36 15.00 27.39
CA LEU A 545 -10.09 15.57 28.71
C LEU A 545 -10.06 14.46 29.78
N HIS A 546 -9.18 14.59 30.77
CA HIS A 546 -9.08 13.63 31.88
C HIS A 546 -10.15 13.83 32.96
N ASP A 547 -10.49 15.08 33.27
CA ASP A 547 -11.39 15.50 34.37
C ASP A 547 -12.81 15.89 33.90
N SER A 548 -13.16 15.58 32.65
CA SER A 548 -14.41 16.01 32.02
C SER A 548 -14.93 14.97 31.02
N GLU A 549 -16.25 14.89 30.86
CA GLU A 549 -16.90 14.09 29.80
C GLU A 549 -16.92 14.80 28.44
N SER A 550 -16.05 15.80 28.22
CA SER A 550 -15.82 16.45 26.94
C SER A 550 -14.54 15.95 26.24
N PHE A 551 -14.54 16.01 24.92
CA PHE A 551 -13.35 15.95 24.09
C PHE A 551 -13.40 17.07 23.06
N PHE A 552 -12.24 17.39 22.47
CA PHE A 552 -12.13 18.38 21.42
C PHE A 552 -11.53 17.78 20.15
N GLU A 553 -12.07 18.16 19.00
CA GLU A 553 -11.53 17.91 17.67
C GLU A 553 -10.91 19.18 17.10
N LEU A 554 -9.63 19.12 16.75
CA LEU A 554 -8.92 20.15 16.00
C LEU A 554 -8.90 19.77 14.51
N ILE A 555 -9.48 20.64 13.68
CA ILE A 555 -9.67 20.45 12.24
C ILE A 555 -9.19 21.69 11.49
N TYR A 556 -8.62 21.52 10.30
CA TYR A 556 -8.25 22.64 9.43
C TYR A 556 -9.35 22.97 8.41
N HIS A 557 -9.62 24.26 8.21
CA HIS A 557 -10.56 24.80 7.22
C HIS A 557 -9.89 25.85 6.34
N GLU A 558 -9.98 25.69 5.02
CA GLU A 558 -9.25 26.51 4.03
C GLU A 558 -9.55 28.02 4.13
N ASN A 559 -10.76 28.41 4.56
CA ASN A 559 -11.19 29.80 4.63
C ASN A 559 -11.10 30.41 6.06
N GLU A 560 -11.10 29.57 7.10
CA GLU A 560 -11.26 30.00 8.50
C GLU A 560 -10.06 29.64 9.38
N GLY A 561 -9.10 28.86 8.85
CA GLY A 561 -7.93 28.38 9.59
C GLY A 561 -8.26 27.16 10.43
N TRP A 562 -7.63 27.05 11.60
CA TRP A 562 -7.87 25.94 12.52
C TRP A 562 -9.14 26.17 13.35
N ALA A 563 -10.09 25.24 13.25
CA ALA A 563 -11.29 25.18 14.06
C ALA A 563 -11.16 24.13 15.16
N CYS A 564 -11.76 24.40 16.31
CA CYS A 564 -11.78 23.50 17.46
C CYS A 564 -13.25 23.22 17.85
N ILE A 565 -13.65 21.95 17.83
CA ILE A 565 -15.03 21.50 18.08
C ILE A 565 -15.05 20.74 19.40
N GLU A 566 -15.72 21.28 20.42
CA GLU A 566 -16.04 20.53 21.63
C GLU A 566 -17.21 19.56 21.38
N SER A 567 -17.14 18.37 21.95
CA SER A 567 -18.21 17.37 21.91
C SER A 567 -18.19 16.47 23.15
N SER A 568 -19.33 15.91 23.51
CA SER A 568 -19.43 15.02 24.68
C SER A 568 -18.98 13.59 24.33
N VAL A 569 -18.21 12.99 25.23
CA VAL A 569 -17.73 11.60 25.18
C VAL A 569 -18.90 10.61 25.33
N SER A 570 -19.99 10.99 26.00
CA SER A 570 -21.17 10.11 26.19
C SER A 570 -22.03 10.00 24.93
N ASN A 571 -22.03 11.03 24.06
CA ASN A 571 -22.75 11.04 22.79
C ASN A 571 -21.92 11.70 21.66
N PRO A 572 -20.81 11.06 21.23
CA PRO A 572 -19.90 11.65 20.25
C PRO A 572 -20.48 11.56 18.83
N PRO A 573 -20.18 12.53 17.94
CA PRO A 573 -20.47 12.43 16.52
C PRO A 573 -20.00 11.11 15.91
N THR A 574 -20.74 10.60 14.93
CA THR A 574 -20.46 9.29 14.27
C THR A 574 -19.04 9.19 13.69
N GLN A 575 -18.47 10.32 13.27
CA GLN A 575 -17.10 10.43 12.76
C GLN A 575 -16.06 10.32 13.90
N ALA A 576 -16.25 11.10 14.97
CA ALA A 576 -15.41 11.15 16.17
C ALA A 576 -15.31 9.82 16.93
N LYS A 577 -16.42 9.07 17.01
CA LYS A 577 -16.57 7.89 17.87
C LYS A 577 -15.42 6.88 17.74
N ARG A 578 -14.96 6.62 16.51
CA ARG A 578 -13.86 5.68 16.25
C ARG A 578 -12.48 6.24 16.63
N GLN A 579 -12.28 7.54 16.53
CA GLN A 579 -11.03 8.19 16.94
C GLN A 579 -10.93 8.21 18.47
N LEU A 580 -12.02 8.46 19.19
CA LEU A 580 -12.08 8.31 20.66
C LEU A 580 -11.73 6.91 21.15
N GLU A 581 -12.21 5.86 20.49
CA GLU A 581 -11.85 4.47 20.79
C GLU A 581 -10.33 4.21 20.70
N ILE A 582 -9.63 4.90 19.81
CA ILE A 582 -8.16 4.84 19.66
C ILE A 582 -7.47 5.68 20.74
N VAL A 583 -8.00 6.84 21.08
CA VAL A 583 -7.54 7.70 22.20
C VAL A 583 -7.59 6.90 23.51
N ASP A 584 -8.68 6.19 23.79
CA ASP A 584 -8.83 5.37 25.00
C ASP A 584 -7.89 4.15 25.04
N PHE A 585 -7.60 3.55 23.88
CA PHE A 585 -6.55 2.52 23.79
C PHE A 585 -5.17 3.06 24.18
N PHE A 586 -4.78 4.22 23.64
CA PHE A 586 -3.49 4.83 23.97
C PHE A 586 -3.43 5.32 25.41
N ALA A 587 -4.53 5.88 25.96
CA ALA A 587 -4.65 6.25 27.36
C ALA A 587 -4.32 5.04 28.26
N LYS A 588 -4.99 3.90 28.03
CA LYS A 588 -4.74 2.66 28.78
C LYS A 588 -3.31 2.18 28.61
N TYR A 589 -2.77 2.19 27.39
CA TYR A 589 -1.40 1.76 27.11
C TYR A 589 -0.37 2.63 27.85
N MET A 590 -0.46 3.96 27.73
CA MET A 590 0.49 4.90 28.33
C MET A 590 0.38 4.95 29.86
N ASN A 591 -0.80 4.70 30.43
CA ASN A 591 -0.96 4.58 31.89
C ASN A 591 -0.44 3.25 32.44
N THR A 592 -0.44 2.18 31.65
CA THR A 592 0.09 0.86 32.06
C THR A 592 1.60 0.73 31.87
N ASN A 593 2.16 1.28 30.79
CA ASN A 593 3.52 0.94 30.33
C ASN A 593 4.55 2.08 30.41
N LEU A 594 4.14 3.32 30.69
CA LEU A 594 5.03 4.49 30.66
C LEU A 594 4.93 5.31 31.96
N SER A 595 6.09 5.64 32.55
CA SER A 595 6.16 6.52 33.71
C SER A 595 5.77 7.97 33.36
N LYS A 596 5.08 8.66 34.28
CA LYS A 596 4.84 10.11 34.19
C LYS A 596 6.14 10.89 34.34
N VAL A 597 6.24 12.05 33.69
CA VAL A 597 7.42 12.94 33.69
C VAL A 597 7.26 14.15 34.62
N SER A 598 6.08 14.38 35.18
CA SER A 598 5.77 15.45 36.16
C SER A 598 4.66 14.99 37.11
N GLU A 599 4.40 15.78 38.16
CA GLU A 599 3.15 15.72 38.91
C GLU A 599 1.98 16.27 38.08
N ASN A 600 0.75 16.05 38.54
CA ASN A 600 -0.46 16.50 37.86
C ASN A 600 -0.72 17.98 38.15
N GLU A 601 -0.56 18.84 37.14
CA GLU A 601 -1.00 20.23 37.21
C GLU A 601 -2.46 20.36 36.73
N SER A 602 -3.21 21.32 37.30
CA SER A 602 -4.57 21.64 36.83
C SER A 602 -4.55 22.23 35.42
N ARG A 603 -5.56 21.92 34.59
CA ARG A 603 -5.65 22.44 33.20
C ARG A 603 -5.78 23.96 33.18
N LYS A 604 -4.71 24.65 32.77
CA LYS A 604 -4.69 26.10 32.54
C LYS A 604 -5.40 26.49 31.24
N GLU A 605 -5.22 25.69 30.19
CA GLU A 605 -5.77 25.91 28.85
C GLU A 605 -5.88 24.58 28.07
N VAL A 606 -6.64 24.59 26.97
CA VAL A 606 -6.79 23.45 26.05
C VAL A 606 -5.68 23.53 25.00
N VAL A 607 -4.78 22.54 24.97
CA VAL A 607 -3.59 22.55 24.11
C VAL A 607 -3.47 21.26 23.33
N PHE A 608 -3.24 21.35 22.02
CA PHE A 608 -2.99 20.22 21.14
C PHE A 608 -1.54 20.20 20.68
N LEU A 609 -1.02 19.02 20.35
CA LEU A 609 0.14 18.85 19.48
C LEU A 609 -0.27 19.17 18.04
N ARG A 610 0.22 20.28 17.48
CA ARG A 610 0.01 20.65 16.06
C ARG A 610 0.90 19.82 15.14
N ARG A 611 2.20 19.74 15.46
CA ARG A 611 3.19 18.97 14.68
C ARG A 611 4.34 18.51 15.57
N TYR A 612 5.01 17.45 15.13
CA TYR A 612 6.26 16.99 15.73
C TYR A 612 7.35 16.86 14.67
N THR A 613 8.62 16.92 15.08
CA THR A 613 9.78 16.71 14.20
C THR A 613 10.87 16.01 15.00
N ARG A 614 11.51 14.99 14.41
CA ARG A 614 12.57 14.21 15.06
C ARG A 614 13.81 14.16 14.18
N ASN A 615 14.97 14.34 14.80
CA ASN A 615 16.27 14.13 14.16
C ASN A 615 17.15 13.20 15.01
N SER A 616 18.47 13.28 14.86
CA SER A 616 19.43 12.50 15.66
C SER A 616 19.54 12.93 17.11
N ASP A 617 19.08 14.11 17.48
CA ASP A 617 19.58 14.84 18.64
C ASP A 617 18.43 15.20 19.58
N TYR A 618 17.25 15.46 19.02
CA TYR A 618 16.00 15.69 19.75
C TYR A 618 14.74 15.18 19.00
N ILE A 619 13.62 15.14 19.73
CA ILE A 619 12.26 15.25 19.18
C ILE A 619 11.61 16.53 19.68
N MET A 620 11.15 17.35 18.74
CA MET A 620 10.47 18.63 18.93
C MET A 620 8.95 18.42 18.81
N PHE A 621 8.20 19.02 19.73
CA PHE A 621 6.75 19.14 19.73
C PHE A 621 6.36 20.61 19.61
N GLU A 622 5.44 20.91 18.71
CA GLU A 622 4.83 22.24 18.58
C GLU A 622 3.39 22.20 19.07
N MET A 623 3.10 23.07 20.03
CA MET A 623 1.83 23.11 20.74
C MET A 623 0.95 24.27 20.24
N THR A 624 -0.38 24.11 20.23
CA THR A 624 -1.31 25.14 19.69
C THR A 624 -1.36 26.44 20.49
N ASN A 625 -0.80 26.48 21.70
CA ASN A 625 -0.63 27.70 22.49
C ASN A 625 0.62 28.51 22.06
N GLY A 626 1.46 27.98 21.16
CA GLY A 626 2.71 28.59 20.72
C GLY A 626 3.96 28.20 21.54
N ASN A 627 3.84 27.21 22.44
CA ASN A 627 5.00 26.63 23.13
C ASN A 627 5.67 25.53 22.29
N PHE A 628 6.97 25.35 22.50
CA PHE A 628 7.78 24.36 21.77
C PHE A 628 8.59 23.50 22.74
N GLN A 629 8.34 22.20 22.79
CA GLN A 629 9.04 21.27 23.67
C GLN A 629 10.05 20.41 22.90
N PHE A 630 11.32 20.51 23.27
CA PHE A 630 12.42 19.70 22.75
C PHE A 630 12.81 18.66 23.77
N ASN A 631 12.84 17.39 23.36
CA ASN A 631 13.23 16.26 24.19
C ASN A 631 14.54 15.69 23.63
N PHE A 632 15.64 15.85 24.35
CA PHE A 632 16.97 15.46 23.92
C PHE A 632 17.28 14.00 24.29
N LYS A 633 18.28 13.42 23.60
CA LYS A 633 18.73 12.03 23.83
C LYS A 633 19.25 11.75 25.24
N ASP A 634 19.79 12.75 25.92
CA ASP A 634 20.28 12.67 27.30
C ASP A 634 19.16 12.81 28.35
N HIS A 635 17.90 12.63 27.94
CA HIS A 635 16.67 12.71 28.75
C HIS A 635 16.30 14.10 29.28
N HIS A 636 17.18 15.11 29.15
CA HIS A 636 16.84 16.51 29.40
C HIS A 636 15.80 17.00 28.37
N LYS A 637 14.91 17.89 28.83
CA LYS A 637 13.90 18.52 27.95
C LYS A 637 13.92 20.03 28.17
N LEU A 638 13.78 20.79 27.10
CA LEU A 638 13.65 22.24 27.14
C LEU A 638 12.34 22.63 26.48
N CYS A 639 11.51 23.41 27.17
CA CYS A 639 10.30 24.00 26.61
C CYS A 639 10.47 25.50 26.48
N ILE A 640 10.31 26.04 25.28
CA ILE A 640 10.33 27.48 25.02
C ILE A 640 8.89 28.00 25.08
N SER A 641 8.69 29.10 25.79
CA SER A 641 7.40 29.78 25.83
C SER A 641 7.03 30.40 24.48
N LYS A 642 5.74 30.62 24.27
CA LYS A 642 5.26 31.63 23.33
C LYS A 642 6.09 32.91 23.43
N ASN A 643 6.44 33.50 22.28
CA ASN A 643 7.31 34.68 22.10
C ASN A 643 8.81 34.48 22.42
N GLY A 644 9.25 33.34 22.96
CA GLY A 644 10.67 33.04 23.18
C GLY A 644 11.33 33.76 24.36
N LEU A 645 10.54 34.24 25.33
CA LEU A 645 11.05 35.02 26.48
C LEU A 645 11.36 34.17 27.72
N ALA A 646 10.74 33.00 27.87
CA ALA A 646 10.99 32.08 28.97
C ALA A 646 11.35 30.68 28.46
N VAL A 647 12.13 29.95 29.27
CA VAL A 647 12.50 28.56 29.02
C VAL A 647 12.30 27.73 30.29
N SER A 648 11.65 26.57 30.12
CA SER A 648 11.53 25.55 31.16
C SER A 648 12.49 24.41 30.89
N HIS A 649 13.19 23.94 31.91
CA HIS A 649 13.97 22.71 31.88
C HIS A 649 13.24 21.62 32.66
N VAL A 650 13.15 20.43 32.06
CA VAL A 650 12.73 19.19 32.74
C VAL A 650 13.94 18.26 32.82
N SER A 651 14.40 17.98 34.04
CA SER A 651 15.55 17.12 34.28
C SER A 651 15.21 15.63 34.07
N PRO A 652 16.22 14.75 33.93
CA PRO A 652 16.01 13.29 33.97
C PRO A 652 15.30 12.84 35.26
N ASN A 653 15.53 13.55 36.36
CA ASN A 653 14.90 13.36 37.68
C ASN A 653 13.50 13.98 37.80
N ARG A 654 12.89 14.42 36.69
CA ARG A 654 11.51 14.95 36.61
C ARG A 654 11.26 16.28 37.34
N VAL A 655 12.32 16.95 37.77
CA VAL A 655 12.24 18.31 38.33
C VAL A 655 12.05 19.30 37.18
N ILE A 656 11.05 20.18 37.31
CA ILE A 656 10.77 21.28 36.39
C ILE A 656 11.25 22.59 37.02
N GLN A 657 11.97 23.40 36.25
CA GLN A 657 12.33 24.78 36.59
C GLN A 657 12.05 25.68 35.38
N THR A 658 11.50 26.87 35.58
CA THR A 658 11.19 27.82 34.50
C THR A 658 11.82 29.18 34.81
N HIS A 659 12.58 29.72 33.86
CA HIS A 659 13.29 31.00 34.01
C HIS A 659 13.20 31.86 32.75
N PRO A 660 13.35 33.19 32.87
CA PRO A 660 13.56 34.08 31.73
C PRO A 660 14.76 33.62 30.90
N LEU A 661 14.59 33.47 29.59
CA LEU A 661 15.63 32.95 28.68
C LEU A 661 16.88 33.84 28.70
N VAL A 662 16.72 35.16 28.86
CA VAL A 662 17.82 36.11 28.98
C VAL A 662 18.75 35.82 30.18
N LEU A 663 18.21 35.29 31.30
CA LEU A 663 19.02 34.91 32.46
C LEU A 663 19.81 33.63 32.18
N VAL A 664 19.17 32.62 31.59
CA VAL A 664 19.81 31.34 31.23
C VAL A 664 20.91 31.55 30.19
N LEU A 665 20.70 32.46 29.23
CA LEU A 665 21.73 32.87 28.28
C LEU A 665 22.88 33.63 28.96
N LYS A 666 22.60 34.61 29.83
CA LYS A 666 23.62 35.40 30.55
C LYS A 666 24.47 34.54 31.50
N GLN A 667 23.89 33.52 32.13
CA GLN A 667 24.59 32.61 33.04
C GLN A 667 25.22 31.41 32.33
N GLY A 668 24.91 31.18 31.06
CA GLY A 668 25.31 29.99 30.31
C GLY A 668 24.57 28.70 30.70
N ASN A 669 23.80 28.70 31.78
CA ASN A 669 23.02 27.58 32.27
C ASN A 669 21.82 28.04 33.12
N PHE A 670 21.02 27.10 33.62
CA PHE A 670 19.93 27.40 34.55
C PHE A 670 20.46 27.65 35.97
N PRO A 671 19.87 28.58 36.76
CA PRO A 671 20.39 28.95 38.08
C PRO A 671 20.47 27.79 39.09
N SER A 672 19.54 26.83 39.03
CA SER A 672 19.35 25.83 40.08
C SER A 672 19.70 24.39 39.66
N THR A 673 20.08 24.14 38.40
CA THR A 673 20.47 22.81 37.91
C THR A 673 21.30 22.93 36.65
N GLU A 674 22.47 22.30 36.61
CA GLU A 674 23.31 22.24 35.42
C GLU A 674 22.66 21.39 34.32
N VAL A 675 22.42 22.00 33.15
CA VAL A 675 22.02 21.32 31.93
C VAL A 675 23.26 21.11 31.05
N PRO A 676 23.64 19.87 30.70
CA PRO A 676 24.75 19.61 29.80
C PRO A 676 24.55 20.30 28.46
N HIS A 677 25.57 20.99 27.96
CA HIS A 677 25.56 21.71 26.68
C HIS A 677 24.38 22.69 26.52
N CYS A 678 23.98 23.39 27.61
CA CYS A 678 22.78 24.23 27.63
C CYS A 678 22.70 25.25 26.47
N LEU A 679 23.76 26.04 26.26
CA LEU A 679 23.80 27.04 25.18
C LEU A 679 23.76 26.41 23.78
N GLU A 680 24.42 25.26 23.58
CA GLU A 680 24.37 24.53 22.31
C GLU A 680 22.96 24.02 22.02
N LYS A 681 22.27 23.49 23.04
CA LYS A 681 20.86 23.06 22.93
C LYS A 681 19.94 24.24 22.58
N ILE A 682 20.15 25.42 23.18
CA ILE A 682 19.39 26.64 22.83
C ILE A 682 19.68 27.08 21.38
N ALA A 683 20.94 27.00 20.93
CA ALA A 683 21.31 27.27 19.54
C ALA A 683 20.68 26.26 18.54
N MET A 684 20.63 24.97 18.91
CA MET A 684 19.91 23.95 18.13
C MET A 684 18.42 24.25 18.04
N ILE A 685 17.81 24.73 19.12
CA ILE A 685 16.39 25.12 19.18
C ILE A 685 16.11 26.31 18.26
N GLU A 686 16.89 27.38 18.32
CA GLU A 686 16.73 28.55 17.44
C GLU A 686 16.82 28.15 15.97
N LYS A 687 17.83 27.36 15.61
CA LYS A 687 18.01 26.85 14.26
C LYS A 687 16.82 25.97 13.83
N ALA A 688 16.38 25.06 14.70
CA ALA A 688 15.25 24.17 14.42
C ALA A 688 13.95 24.92 14.15
N MET A 689 13.70 26.00 14.88
CA MET A 689 12.55 26.87 14.63
C MET A 689 12.71 27.64 13.31
N ARG A 690 13.90 28.17 13.04
CA ARG A 690 14.20 28.94 11.83
C ARG A 690 14.04 28.11 10.55
N ASP A 691 14.52 26.86 10.57
CA ASP A 691 14.42 25.90 9.46
C ASP A 691 12.95 25.52 9.14
N LYS A 692 11.99 25.85 10.03
CA LYS A 692 10.54 25.58 9.90
C LYS A 692 9.70 26.80 9.49
N ILE A 693 10.30 27.98 9.34
CA ILE A 693 9.61 29.18 8.85
C ILE A 693 9.42 29.01 7.33
N PRO A 694 8.19 29.12 6.78
CA PRO A 694 7.97 29.11 5.33
C PRO A 694 8.78 30.22 4.64
N LYS A 695 9.37 29.91 3.48
CA LYS A 695 10.14 30.86 2.66
C LYS A 695 9.27 31.55 1.62
#